data_AF-A0A1D2MYD9-F1
#
_entry.id   AF-A0A1D2MYD9-F1
#
_cell.length_a   1.000
_cell.length_b   1.000
_cell.length_c   1.000
_cell.angle_alpha   90.00
_cell.angle_beta   90.00
_cell.angle_gamma   90.00
#
_symmetry.space_group_name_H-M   'P 1'
#
loop_
_entity.id
_entity.type
_entity.pdbx_description
1 polymer ?
#
loop_
_entity_poly.entity_id
_entity_poly.type
_entity_poly.pdbx_seq_one_letter_code
_entity_poly.pdbx_strand_id
1 'polypeptide(L)'
;MQPEYESAADDDGGSTNRKSEKPIFDVGKTVILVNHDRDIIDTQAVLVNPVDSYVGKYLGHRSRRSPKYWKILGTLSNPKTSLLPWLWAIMKMDDYDAYLREAVKCGVVIYDVTEPSQDRFDEIRGVCDALRARVNTFNVPRIFILISSLHSWSHTKKNNPDDILTEEEYRRRHTKPLSGTSVVERYVVASGKMTKGKLKAYVVGAGAIYGSEESPLHHWFMSAWHNAKYLPIYGTGKNFMPTVYIQDLAKLVQNIMDVPPKLQRYLIAVDPIICQQDQIAKAISRVLGSGRVKRVSEEDIYLNKELTTFQADQHLLDLKIQSAFAMENFNMDFAAEDGFDSIINKVCTEYKQSRNLEPLKVIIGGPPASGKSTIARQISDLYRLNHFTKDDIIKSTIELLKETAGESPETDIHGVDVEREEVIRKEALQVLAEVDDYLGRVAASASAAEQSDVEMEMEMEGGGSPISNQKKSLTPPERDMTKLSDEVFIRLVRWRLLTNQCQNQGFVLDGFPENLNQAKLLFAASDDVMEAAEEDADEGRDVLDPRIVPDRVVILEASDEFLTQRLQSVPAAQLQDKHKDKHFAKLLAEHRELNAVYESSFLYYLDLQEILYFPIDITTGDGLLMQNIIGKLMDMLGKPRNYGRVNIFCLLFQNINKRLSLTFEEEEALKNAQNFEKSQVEDAEKEDMAMIESRELEERRANIQQWMEKLAKVKREEFEREEAALVPLRHYLMAHVVPTLTKGLIDVTRARPDDPVEYLAEFLFANNPGSLNTTLGEHFPNAGNHLRTIMARPADDSELEVLGQFREACQDLLPPQQLRNDAYLLRWVRARDRDLDKALHMLRTSLEWRKKNNIDSIDTEPIPEDFNNFFNCHFGGMDRHGRPVICVPFGEWDIRDMLDKGRKDGLVRFLTQALEILDLTMQEMYRNHFPYKTALQHTQFSVIFDLKGFTYAKLMHKKSIDTLLEVIRLYEANYPETLGSAIIINAPWIFSTLYGMIRPLLSEHTVSKISIYDSKEATWKKAVEVVVEADQIPARYGGNKIDYFPI
;
A
#
# COMPACT_ATOMS: atom_id res chain seq x y z
N MET A 1 -23.85 -1.90 5.31
CA MET A 1 -24.56 -1.88 6.62
C MET A 1 -24.01 -2.97 7.53
N GLN A 2 -24.43 -3.05 8.79
CA GLN A 2 -24.34 -4.30 9.56
C GLN A 2 -25.53 -5.20 9.16
N PRO A 3 -25.39 -6.53 9.08
CA PRO A 3 -26.54 -7.40 8.88
C PRO A 3 -27.34 -7.51 10.18
N GLU A 4 -28.58 -7.05 10.15
CA GLU A 4 -29.57 -7.45 11.15
C GLU A 4 -29.94 -8.92 10.91
N TYR A 5 -30.07 -9.70 11.98
CA TYR A 5 -30.53 -11.08 11.93
C TYR A 5 -31.74 -11.20 12.83
N GLU A 6 -32.87 -11.57 12.26
CA GLU A 6 -34.15 -11.64 12.95
C GLU A 6 -34.13 -12.66 14.08
N SER A 7 -34.64 -12.27 15.24
CA SER A 7 -34.90 -13.20 16.34
C SER A 7 -36.37 -13.63 16.29
N ALA A 8 -36.61 -14.88 15.88
CA ALA A 8 -37.93 -15.49 16.03
C ALA A 8 -38.39 -15.40 17.50
N ALA A 9 -39.62 -14.95 17.70
CA ALA A 9 -40.20 -14.74 19.03
C ALA A 9 -41.15 -15.90 19.37
N ASP A 10 -40.76 -16.71 20.35
CA ASP A 10 -41.66 -17.62 21.07
C ASP A 10 -42.06 -16.98 22.40
N ASP A 11 -43.36 -16.88 22.65
CA ASP A 11 -43.94 -16.45 23.92
C ASP A 11 -43.85 -17.57 24.97
N ASP A 12 -43.26 -17.27 26.15
CA ASP A 12 -43.87 -17.73 27.41
C ASP A 12 -43.50 -16.82 28.60
N GLY A 13 -44.45 -16.63 29.52
CA GLY A 13 -44.40 -15.61 30.57
C GLY A 13 -43.97 -16.15 31.94
N GLY A 14 -42.82 -15.71 32.46
CA GLY A 14 -42.34 -16.16 33.78
C GLY A 14 -41.35 -15.21 34.47
N SER A 15 -41.84 -14.21 35.21
CA SER A 15 -40.98 -13.22 35.86
C SER A 15 -40.25 -13.75 37.11
N THR A 16 -38.91 -13.68 37.13
CA THR A 16 -38.17 -13.43 38.39
C THR A 16 -37.07 -12.40 38.17
N ASN A 17 -37.03 -11.39 39.04
CA ASN A 17 -36.20 -10.21 38.85
C ASN A 17 -34.77 -10.46 39.39
N ARG A 18 -33.80 -10.69 38.50
CA ARG A 18 -32.36 -10.60 38.79
C ARG A 18 -31.72 -9.58 37.85
N LYS A 19 -31.33 -8.42 38.39
CA LYS A 19 -30.57 -7.41 37.65
C LYS A 19 -29.23 -8.00 37.20
N SER A 20 -29.07 -8.19 35.91
CA SER A 20 -27.76 -8.42 35.28
C SER A 20 -27.08 -7.07 35.07
N GLU A 21 -26.05 -6.78 35.85
CA GLU A 21 -25.18 -5.63 35.60
C GLU A 21 -24.40 -5.88 34.31
N LYS A 22 -24.63 -5.06 33.27
CA LYS A 22 -23.82 -5.08 32.06
C LYS A 22 -22.41 -4.59 32.41
N PRO A 23 -21.34 -5.36 32.17
CA PRO A 23 -19.98 -4.84 32.34
C PRO A 23 -19.72 -3.73 31.31
N ILE A 24 -19.35 -2.55 31.80
CA ILE A 24 -18.90 -1.44 30.97
C ILE A 24 -17.44 -1.72 30.60
N PHE A 25 -17.17 -1.85 29.30
CA PHE A 25 -15.80 -2.01 28.78
C PHE A 25 -15.17 -0.64 28.53
N ASP A 26 -14.21 -0.26 29.36
CA ASP A 26 -13.39 0.94 29.17
C ASP A 26 -12.14 0.60 28.35
N VAL A 27 -12.01 1.21 27.17
CA VAL A 27 -11.00 0.84 26.15
C VAL A 27 -9.70 1.61 26.41
N GLY A 28 -9.05 1.35 27.56
CA GLY A 28 -7.96 2.23 28.00
C GLY A 28 -6.97 1.76 29.08
N LYS A 29 -6.97 0.49 29.53
CA LYS A 29 -5.93 -0.07 30.44
C LYS A 29 -5.96 -1.61 30.56
N THR A 30 -5.27 -2.32 29.68
CA THR A 30 -5.06 -3.78 29.82
C THR A 30 -3.76 -4.09 30.57
N VAL A 31 -3.72 -3.74 31.86
CA VAL A 31 -2.62 -4.11 32.78
C VAL A 31 -3.19 -4.90 33.96
N ILE A 32 -2.45 -5.92 34.38
CA ILE A 32 -2.85 -7.01 35.28
C ILE A 32 -3.46 -6.50 36.60
N LEU A 33 -4.65 -7.01 36.93
CA LEU A 33 -5.12 -7.19 38.31
C LEU A 33 -5.76 -8.57 38.49
N VAL A 34 -4.93 -9.62 38.48
CA VAL A 34 -5.27 -10.83 39.25
C VAL A 34 -5.17 -10.43 40.71
N ASN A 35 -6.32 -10.34 41.39
CA ASN A 35 -6.37 -9.90 42.78
C ASN A 35 -5.73 -10.98 43.67
N HIS A 36 -4.49 -10.74 44.11
CA HIS A 36 -3.63 -11.75 44.76
C HIS A 36 -4.15 -12.27 46.10
N ASP A 37 -5.06 -11.55 46.77
CA ASP A 37 -5.49 -11.83 48.15
C ASP A 37 -6.64 -12.85 48.30
N ARG A 38 -6.99 -13.64 47.25
CA ARG A 38 -7.97 -14.74 47.38
C ARG A 38 -7.63 -15.97 46.54
N ASP A 39 -7.54 -17.13 47.20
CA ASP A 39 -7.49 -18.48 46.59
C ASP A 39 -8.82 -18.91 45.95
N ILE A 40 -9.42 -18.06 45.10
CA ILE A 40 -10.64 -18.42 44.37
C ILE A 40 -10.27 -19.32 43.20
N ILE A 41 -10.51 -20.61 43.39
CA ILE A 41 -10.72 -21.57 42.30
C ILE A 41 -11.96 -21.13 41.51
N ASP A 42 -11.78 -20.74 40.25
CA ASP A 42 -12.89 -20.50 39.33
C ASP A 42 -13.12 -21.75 38.47
N THR A 43 -14.14 -22.52 38.80
CA THR A 43 -14.51 -23.74 38.05
C THR A 43 -15.15 -23.45 36.69
N GLN A 44 -15.50 -22.21 36.37
CA GLN A 44 -15.99 -21.77 35.05
C GLN A 44 -14.88 -21.13 34.20
N ALA A 45 -13.66 -20.99 34.72
CA ALA A 45 -12.50 -20.56 33.94
C ALA A 45 -11.95 -21.70 33.06
N VAL A 46 -11.70 -21.37 31.79
CA VAL A 46 -11.12 -22.23 30.75
C VAL A 46 -9.88 -21.55 30.23
N LEU A 47 -8.72 -22.20 30.35
CA LEU A 47 -7.47 -21.76 29.73
C LEU A 47 -7.34 -22.42 28.35
N VAL A 48 -7.16 -21.62 27.30
CA VAL A 48 -6.87 -22.09 25.93
C VAL A 48 -5.48 -21.62 25.50
N ASN A 49 -4.66 -22.54 24.99
CA ASN A 49 -3.28 -22.28 24.58
C ASN A 49 -2.96 -22.88 23.21
N PRO A 50 -2.73 -22.08 22.15
CA PRO A 50 -2.95 -20.63 22.05
C PRO A 50 -4.45 -20.32 21.85
N VAL A 51 -4.95 -19.20 22.38
CA VAL A 51 -6.35 -18.79 22.17
C VAL A 51 -6.58 -18.07 20.84
N ASP A 52 -5.51 -17.57 20.22
CA ASP A 52 -5.49 -17.08 18.85
C ASP A 52 -5.16 -18.17 17.81
N SER A 53 -5.04 -19.44 18.22
CA SER A 53 -4.99 -20.56 17.27
C SER A 53 -6.30 -20.67 16.49
N TYR A 54 -6.26 -21.37 15.36
CA TYR A 54 -7.44 -21.57 14.54
C TYR A 54 -8.58 -22.23 15.35
N VAL A 55 -8.29 -23.23 16.19
CA VAL A 55 -9.29 -23.86 17.07
C VAL A 55 -9.69 -22.93 18.22
N GLY A 56 -8.75 -22.20 18.81
CA GLY A 56 -9.00 -21.26 19.92
C GLY A 56 -10.03 -20.19 19.57
N LYS A 57 -9.96 -19.61 18.37
CA LYS A 57 -10.92 -18.61 17.86
C LYS A 57 -12.37 -19.12 17.90
N TYR A 58 -12.60 -20.37 17.49
CA TYR A 58 -13.94 -20.95 17.36
C TYR A 58 -14.49 -21.48 18.68
N LEU A 59 -13.62 -22.04 19.55
CA LEU A 59 -13.98 -22.38 20.93
C LEU A 59 -14.47 -21.15 21.71
N GLY A 60 -13.77 -20.01 21.57
CA GLY A 60 -14.17 -18.74 22.15
C GLY A 60 -15.57 -18.29 21.77
N HIS A 61 -15.85 -18.21 20.46
CA HIS A 61 -17.18 -17.81 19.98
C HIS A 61 -18.29 -18.81 20.38
N ARG A 62 -18.01 -20.12 20.36
CA ARG A 62 -18.98 -21.17 20.72
C ARG A 62 -19.30 -21.20 22.22
N SER A 63 -18.28 -21.11 23.08
CA SER A 63 -18.41 -21.23 24.54
C SER A 63 -19.38 -20.23 25.18
N ARG A 64 -19.52 -19.03 24.58
CA ARG A 64 -20.53 -18.02 24.95
C ARG A 64 -21.98 -18.50 24.82
N ARG A 65 -22.23 -19.50 23.96
CA ARG A 65 -23.55 -20.11 23.72
C ARG A 65 -23.78 -21.37 24.56
N SER A 66 -22.78 -21.85 25.32
CA SER A 66 -22.99 -22.98 26.26
C SER A 66 -23.77 -22.52 27.49
N PRO A 67 -24.79 -23.26 27.95
CA PRO A 67 -25.59 -22.91 29.12
C PRO A 67 -24.79 -22.88 30.44
N LYS A 68 -23.53 -23.35 30.44
CA LYS A 68 -22.63 -23.25 31.61
C LYS A 68 -21.88 -21.92 31.72
N TYR A 69 -21.88 -21.09 30.67
CA TYR A 69 -21.15 -19.83 30.54
C TYR A 69 -19.68 -19.92 31.01
N TRP A 70 -18.81 -20.30 30.09
CA TRP A 70 -17.37 -20.45 30.34
C TRP A 70 -16.62 -19.13 30.16
N LYS A 71 -15.75 -18.77 31.11
CA LYS A 71 -14.83 -17.63 30.99
C LYS A 71 -13.55 -18.10 30.29
N ILE A 72 -13.28 -17.60 29.09
CA ILE A 72 -12.11 -18.00 28.33
C ILE A 72 -10.92 -17.11 28.66
N LEU A 73 -9.85 -17.69 29.20
CA LEU A 73 -8.53 -17.10 29.34
C LEU A 73 -7.59 -17.74 28.33
N GLY A 74 -6.50 -17.07 27.95
CA GLY A 74 -5.56 -17.72 27.04
C GLY A 74 -4.23 -17.02 26.81
N THR A 75 -3.30 -17.76 26.23
CA THR A 75 -2.01 -17.27 25.72
C THR A 75 -2.16 -16.88 24.25
N LEU A 76 -1.42 -15.85 23.81
CA LEU A 76 -1.33 -15.51 22.39
C LEU A 76 -0.06 -16.15 21.79
N SER A 77 -0.21 -16.82 20.65
CA SER A 77 0.90 -17.26 19.81
C SER A 77 1.52 -16.08 19.05
N ASN A 78 0.72 -15.08 18.69
CA ASN A 78 1.20 -13.83 18.12
C ASN A 78 0.85 -12.65 19.07
N PRO A 79 1.83 -12.00 19.71
CA PRO A 79 1.60 -10.83 20.57
C PRO A 79 0.95 -9.62 19.88
N LYS A 80 0.86 -9.61 18.54
CA LYS A 80 0.18 -8.57 17.74
C LYS A 80 -1.29 -8.92 17.40
N THR A 81 -1.82 -10.08 17.82
CA THR A 81 -3.22 -10.45 17.57
C THR A 81 -4.18 -9.45 18.22
N SER A 82 -5.13 -8.92 17.43
CA SER A 82 -6.20 -8.04 17.91
C SER A 82 -6.99 -8.66 19.05
N LEU A 83 -7.30 -7.87 20.09
CA LEU A 83 -8.06 -8.33 21.25
C LEU A 83 -9.43 -8.88 20.83
N LEU A 84 -9.62 -10.20 21.03
CA LEU A 84 -10.83 -10.92 20.70
C LEU A 84 -11.97 -10.47 21.65
N PRO A 85 -13.11 -9.91 21.18
CA PRO A 85 -14.12 -9.26 22.05
C PRO A 85 -14.83 -10.15 23.08
N TRP A 86 -14.49 -11.43 23.15
CA TRP A 86 -15.02 -12.43 24.07
C TRP A 86 -13.97 -12.99 25.03
N LEU A 87 -12.69 -12.60 24.89
CA LEU A 87 -11.59 -13.09 25.71
C LEU A 87 -11.61 -12.41 27.08
N TRP A 88 -11.66 -13.18 28.16
CA TRP A 88 -11.75 -12.66 29.54
C TRP A 88 -10.41 -12.12 30.04
N ALA A 89 -9.30 -12.80 29.71
CA ALA A 89 -7.95 -12.35 30.06
C ALA A 89 -6.88 -13.00 29.17
N ILE A 90 -5.80 -12.25 28.89
CA ILE A 90 -4.57 -12.81 28.34
C ILE A 90 -3.65 -13.23 29.48
N MET A 91 -3.12 -14.46 29.38
CA MET A 91 -2.06 -14.96 30.23
C MET A 91 -0.72 -14.86 29.49
N LYS A 92 0.26 -14.21 30.12
CA LYS A 92 1.65 -14.15 29.66
C LYS A 92 2.41 -15.38 30.12
N MET A 93 3.42 -15.80 29.35
CA MET A 93 4.30 -16.92 29.69
C MET A 93 5.69 -16.45 30.17
N ASP A 94 5.91 -15.13 30.19
CA ASP A 94 7.12 -14.42 30.60
C ASP A 94 7.61 -14.85 32.01
N ASP A 95 6.68 -15.15 32.93
CA ASP A 95 6.92 -15.93 34.16
C ASP A 95 6.13 -17.25 34.05
N TYR A 96 6.84 -18.33 33.72
CA TYR A 96 6.24 -19.66 33.58
C TYR A 96 5.73 -20.23 34.91
N ASP A 97 6.34 -19.88 36.05
CA ASP A 97 5.82 -20.30 37.36
C ASP A 97 4.55 -19.52 37.73
N ALA A 98 4.39 -18.26 37.32
CA ALA A 98 3.10 -17.55 37.40
C ALA A 98 2.04 -18.21 36.52
N TYR A 99 2.40 -18.53 35.28
CA TYR A 99 1.53 -19.27 34.37
C TYR A 99 1.05 -20.59 35.01
N LEU A 100 1.94 -21.40 35.61
CA LEU A 100 1.61 -22.63 36.34
C LEU A 100 0.84 -22.42 37.66
N ARG A 101 0.94 -21.24 38.30
CA ARG A 101 0.09 -20.88 39.46
C ARG A 101 -1.35 -20.62 39.03
N GLU A 102 -1.56 -19.88 37.94
CA GLU A 102 -2.90 -19.51 37.45
C GLU A 102 -3.58 -20.64 36.66
N ALA A 103 -2.85 -21.37 35.80
CA ALA A 103 -3.38 -22.46 34.98
C ALA A 103 -4.08 -23.57 35.79
N VAL A 104 -3.62 -23.83 37.03
CA VAL A 104 -4.20 -24.85 37.91
C VAL A 104 -5.47 -24.37 38.63
N LYS A 105 -5.73 -23.05 38.67
CA LYS A 105 -7.00 -22.50 39.22
C LYS A 105 -8.17 -22.80 38.29
N CYS A 106 -7.95 -22.75 36.97
CA CYS A 106 -8.95 -22.96 35.92
C CYS A 106 -9.63 -24.33 36.04
N GLY A 107 -10.94 -24.40 35.78
CA GLY A 107 -11.70 -25.65 35.75
C GLY A 107 -11.30 -26.57 34.60
N VAL A 108 -11.00 -25.97 33.44
CA VAL A 108 -10.56 -26.63 32.21
C VAL A 108 -9.25 -26.00 31.72
N VAL A 109 -8.34 -26.82 31.21
CA VAL A 109 -7.17 -26.39 30.44
C VAL A 109 -7.17 -27.10 29.08
N ILE A 110 -6.97 -26.34 28.00
CA ILE A 110 -7.00 -26.80 26.61
C ILE A 110 -5.69 -26.39 25.94
N TYR A 111 -5.03 -27.36 25.32
CA TYR A 111 -3.79 -27.18 24.56
C TYR A 111 -3.99 -27.59 23.11
N ASP A 112 -3.65 -26.71 22.18
CA ASP A 112 -3.71 -26.96 20.73
C ASP A 112 -2.30 -27.19 20.17
N VAL A 113 -2.01 -28.45 19.83
CA VAL A 113 -0.78 -28.91 19.14
C VAL A 113 -1.12 -29.65 17.85
N THR A 114 -2.19 -29.22 17.18
CA THR A 114 -2.57 -29.70 15.84
C THR A 114 -1.43 -29.48 14.84
N GLU A 115 -0.74 -28.34 14.90
CA GLU A 115 0.55 -28.10 14.25
C GLU A 115 1.72 -28.39 15.24
N PRO A 116 2.68 -29.28 14.87
CA PRO A 116 3.71 -29.77 15.80
C PRO A 116 4.92 -28.84 15.93
N SER A 117 5.10 -28.28 17.12
CA SER A 117 6.29 -27.53 17.56
C SER A 117 7.10 -28.36 18.56
N GLN A 118 8.43 -28.44 18.42
CA GLN A 118 9.26 -29.28 19.29
C GLN A 118 9.25 -28.84 20.76
N ASP A 119 9.15 -27.54 21.03
CA ASP A 119 9.35 -26.95 22.36
C ASP A 119 8.16 -27.13 23.33
N ARG A 120 6.95 -27.38 22.81
CA ARG A 120 5.71 -27.40 23.64
C ARG A 120 5.49 -28.68 24.46
N PHE A 121 6.36 -29.69 24.38
CA PHE A 121 6.20 -30.91 25.19
C PHE A 121 6.45 -30.66 26.68
N ASP A 122 7.58 -30.06 27.06
CA ASP A 122 7.89 -29.82 28.48
C ASP A 122 6.96 -28.77 29.11
N GLU A 123 6.35 -27.92 28.28
CA GLU A 123 5.28 -26.99 28.66
C GLU A 123 3.99 -27.75 29.08
N ILE A 124 3.45 -28.58 28.18
CA ILE A 124 2.27 -29.43 28.45
C ILE A 124 2.51 -30.36 29.63
N ARG A 125 3.72 -30.91 29.72
CA ARG A 125 4.18 -31.73 30.83
C ARG A 125 4.17 -30.95 32.15
N GLY A 126 4.73 -29.74 32.19
CA GLY A 126 4.78 -28.91 33.39
C GLY A 126 3.38 -28.55 33.92
N VAL A 127 2.44 -28.20 33.03
CA VAL A 127 1.04 -27.96 33.40
C VAL A 127 0.38 -29.23 33.94
N CYS A 128 0.58 -30.38 33.29
CA CYS A 128 0.08 -31.66 33.78
C CYS A 128 0.69 -32.04 35.13
N ASP A 129 1.99 -31.86 35.34
CA ASP A 129 2.68 -32.15 36.60
C ASP A 129 2.19 -31.21 37.73
N ALA A 130 1.98 -29.91 37.45
CA ALA A 130 1.40 -28.95 38.38
C ALA A 130 -0.06 -29.27 38.75
N LEU A 131 -0.88 -29.70 37.77
CA LEU A 131 -2.23 -30.21 38.00
C LEU A 131 -2.20 -31.48 38.86
N ARG A 132 -1.35 -32.46 38.53
CA ARG A 132 -1.20 -33.73 39.27
C ARG A 132 -0.76 -33.48 40.73
N ALA A 133 0.20 -32.59 40.96
CA ALA A 133 0.68 -32.25 42.31
C ALA A 133 -0.43 -31.68 43.20
N ARG A 134 -1.36 -30.91 42.64
CA ARG A 134 -2.47 -30.27 43.37
C ARG A 134 -3.78 -31.07 43.38
N VAL A 135 -3.79 -32.30 42.84
CA VAL A 135 -4.97 -33.20 42.81
C VAL A 135 -5.69 -33.32 44.17
N ASN A 136 -4.95 -33.32 45.28
CA ASN A 136 -5.57 -33.45 46.59
C ASN A 136 -6.32 -32.19 47.06
N THR A 137 -5.97 -30.99 46.57
CA THR A 137 -6.66 -29.72 46.91
C THR A 137 -7.91 -29.45 46.06
N PHE A 138 -8.15 -30.23 45.00
CA PHE A 138 -9.32 -30.06 44.15
C PHE A 138 -10.59 -30.62 44.81
N ASN A 139 -11.54 -29.73 45.09
CA ASN A 139 -12.92 -30.03 45.51
C ASN A 139 -13.83 -30.46 44.33
N VAL A 140 -13.48 -30.05 43.11
CA VAL A 140 -14.18 -30.37 41.86
C VAL A 140 -13.15 -30.89 40.86
N PRO A 141 -13.41 -31.99 40.11
CA PRO A 141 -12.44 -32.52 39.15
C PRO A 141 -12.01 -31.48 38.10
N ARG A 142 -10.71 -31.48 37.78
CA ARG A 142 -10.15 -30.68 36.69
C ARG A 142 -10.27 -31.41 35.36
N ILE A 143 -10.39 -30.67 34.26
CA ILE A 143 -10.34 -31.21 32.90
C ILE A 143 -9.07 -30.69 32.21
N PHE A 144 -8.35 -31.58 31.53
CA PHE A 144 -7.27 -31.21 30.61
C PHE A 144 -7.58 -31.81 29.24
N ILE A 145 -7.53 -31.02 28.17
CA ILE A 145 -7.80 -31.44 26.80
C ILE A 145 -6.57 -31.12 25.94
N LEU A 146 -5.95 -32.14 25.36
CA LEU A 146 -4.95 -31.97 24.31
C LEU A 146 -5.61 -32.14 22.94
N ILE A 147 -5.64 -31.10 22.13
CA ILE A 147 -6.01 -31.19 20.72
C ILE A 147 -4.73 -31.47 19.93
N SER A 148 -4.72 -32.59 19.20
CA SER A 148 -3.56 -33.20 18.55
C SER A 148 -3.92 -33.58 17.12
N SER A 149 -2.95 -33.80 16.23
CA SER A 149 -3.20 -34.27 14.87
C SER A 149 -3.19 -35.79 14.76
N LEU A 150 -4.12 -36.35 13.97
CA LEU A 150 -4.17 -37.76 13.56
C LEU A 150 -2.96 -38.19 12.72
N HIS A 151 -2.08 -37.27 12.30
CA HIS A 151 -0.76 -37.65 11.80
C HIS A 151 0.04 -38.51 12.83
N SER A 152 -0.31 -38.46 14.13
CA SER A 152 0.20 -39.40 15.14
C SER A 152 -0.24 -40.87 14.97
N TRP A 153 -1.00 -41.18 13.91
CA TRP A 153 -1.37 -42.55 13.49
C TRP A 153 -0.73 -42.98 12.16
N SER A 154 0.13 -42.16 11.53
CA SER A 154 0.57 -42.28 10.12
C SER A 154 1.26 -43.59 9.69
N HIS A 155 1.68 -44.46 10.61
CA HIS A 155 2.23 -45.80 10.30
C HIS A 155 1.35 -46.95 10.81
N THR A 156 0.11 -46.67 11.24
CA THR A 156 -0.83 -47.67 11.73
C THR A 156 -1.34 -48.54 10.59
N LYS A 157 -0.84 -49.79 10.54
CA LYS A 157 -1.35 -50.78 9.59
C LYS A 157 -2.75 -51.22 10.00
N LYS A 158 -3.67 -51.21 9.03
CA LYS A 158 -4.92 -51.97 9.08
C LYS A 158 -4.62 -53.48 9.08
N ASN A 159 -5.56 -54.32 9.49
CA ASN A 159 -5.43 -55.79 9.33
C ASN A 159 -5.87 -56.20 7.92
N ASN A 160 -6.98 -55.63 7.44
CA ASN A 160 -7.48 -55.73 6.07
C ASN A 160 -7.54 -54.32 5.43
N PRO A 161 -7.46 -54.18 4.09
CA PRO A 161 -7.51 -52.86 3.43
C PRO A 161 -8.76 -52.03 3.75
N ASP A 162 -9.88 -52.73 3.96
CA ASP A 162 -11.21 -52.17 4.19
C ASP A 162 -11.52 -51.81 5.65
N ASP A 163 -10.68 -52.24 6.62
CA ASP A 163 -10.88 -51.92 8.04
C ASP A 163 -10.99 -50.40 8.25
N ILE A 164 -11.98 -49.99 9.06
CA ILE A 164 -12.11 -48.63 9.57
C ILE A 164 -11.49 -48.61 10.98
N LEU A 165 -10.56 -47.69 11.22
CA LEU A 165 -9.95 -47.48 12.54
C LEU A 165 -10.87 -46.63 13.43
N THR A 166 -10.91 -46.94 14.73
CA THR A 166 -11.73 -46.21 15.72
C THR A 166 -10.92 -45.82 16.96
N GLU A 167 -11.56 -45.20 17.95
CA GLU A 167 -10.95 -44.93 19.27
C GLU A 167 -10.48 -46.19 20.02
N GLU A 168 -11.00 -47.38 19.70
CA GLU A 168 -10.59 -48.64 20.33
C GLU A 168 -9.16 -49.05 19.93
N GLU A 169 -8.80 -48.84 18.66
CA GLU A 169 -7.49 -49.14 18.07
C GLU A 169 -6.37 -48.26 18.63
N TYR A 170 -6.67 -47.21 19.42
CA TYR A 170 -5.67 -46.26 19.94
C TYR A 170 -4.45 -46.92 20.63
N ARG A 171 -4.63 -48.11 21.22
CA ARG A 171 -3.54 -48.86 21.88
C ARG A 171 -2.65 -49.64 20.92
N ARG A 172 -3.10 -49.84 19.67
CA ARG A 172 -2.43 -50.58 18.59
C ARG A 172 -1.80 -49.66 17.53
N ARG A 173 -2.08 -48.35 17.56
CA ARG A 173 -1.55 -47.38 16.59
C ARG A 173 -0.02 -47.38 16.51
N HIS A 174 0.52 -47.08 15.34
CA HIS A 174 1.95 -46.94 15.10
C HIS A 174 2.30 -45.54 14.58
N THR A 175 3.39 -44.98 15.12
CA THR A 175 3.79 -43.58 15.00
C THR A 175 5.14 -43.45 14.29
N LYS A 176 5.31 -42.45 13.41
CA LYS A 176 6.62 -42.07 12.81
C LYS A 176 7.62 -41.80 13.96
N PRO A 177 8.81 -42.44 14.02
CA PRO A 177 9.68 -42.40 15.21
C PRO A 177 10.12 -40.99 15.68
N LEU A 178 10.06 -40.01 14.79
CA LEU A 178 10.43 -38.61 15.03
C LEU A 178 9.25 -37.71 15.48
N SER A 179 8.03 -38.27 15.58
CA SER A 179 6.83 -37.51 16.00
C SER A 179 6.72 -37.40 17.53
N GLY A 180 7.26 -36.31 18.07
CA GLY A 180 7.17 -35.98 19.51
C GLY A 180 5.74 -35.98 20.04
N THR A 181 4.77 -35.58 19.22
CA THR A 181 3.31 -35.64 19.44
C THR A 181 2.86 -36.94 20.13
N SER A 182 3.35 -38.08 19.65
CA SER A 182 3.00 -39.40 20.18
C SER A 182 3.37 -39.60 21.66
N VAL A 183 4.42 -38.92 22.14
CA VAL A 183 4.88 -38.95 23.53
C VAL A 183 3.95 -38.07 24.38
N VAL A 184 3.62 -36.88 23.89
CA VAL A 184 2.68 -35.93 24.54
C VAL A 184 1.34 -36.60 24.81
N GLU A 185 0.72 -37.19 23.79
CA GLU A 185 -0.60 -37.83 23.88
C GLU A 185 -0.61 -38.98 24.91
N ARG A 186 0.44 -39.82 24.90
CA ARG A 186 0.60 -40.94 25.86
C ARG A 186 0.78 -40.43 27.29
N TYR A 187 1.56 -39.37 27.48
CA TYR A 187 1.80 -38.76 28.78
C TYR A 187 0.54 -38.07 29.35
N VAL A 188 -0.25 -37.38 28.52
CA VAL A 188 -1.54 -36.77 28.92
C VAL A 188 -2.55 -37.86 29.33
N VAL A 189 -2.72 -38.92 28.52
CA VAL A 189 -3.61 -40.04 28.86
C VAL A 189 -3.16 -40.78 30.13
N ALA A 190 -1.85 -40.92 30.36
CA ALA A 190 -1.31 -41.50 31.59
C ALA A 190 -1.60 -40.60 32.81
N SER A 191 -1.42 -39.29 32.68
CA SER A 191 -1.67 -38.30 33.72
C SER A 191 -3.12 -38.33 34.23
N GLY A 192 -4.11 -38.49 33.34
CA GLY A 192 -5.51 -38.66 33.75
C GLY A 192 -5.76 -39.95 34.56
N LYS A 193 -5.12 -41.06 34.17
CA LYS A 193 -5.31 -42.37 34.84
C LYS A 193 -4.73 -42.41 36.26
N MET A 194 -3.63 -41.71 36.52
CA MET A 194 -2.94 -41.73 37.83
C MET A 194 -3.74 -41.08 38.98
N THR A 195 -4.75 -40.26 38.68
CA THR A 195 -5.36 -39.33 39.66
C THR A 195 -6.73 -39.77 40.18
N LYS A 196 -7.13 -41.02 39.93
CA LYS A 196 -8.42 -41.60 40.35
C LYS A 196 -9.64 -40.75 39.95
N GLY A 197 -9.55 -40.04 38.80
CA GLY A 197 -10.64 -39.24 38.24
C GLY A 197 -10.74 -37.79 38.76
N LYS A 198 -9.87 -37.36 39.67
CA LYS A 198 -9.78 -35.94 40.10
C LYS A 198 -9.14 -35.02 39.04
N LEU A 199 -8.27 -35.54 38.17
CA LEU A 199 -7.85 -34.89 36.93
C LEU A 199 -8.31 -35.74 35.75
N LYS A 200 -9.26 -35.22 34.98
CA LYS A 200 -9.79 -35.83 33.77
C LYS A 200 -9.00 -35.32 32.56
N ALA A 201 -7.90 -35.99 32.24
CA ALA A 201 -7.16 -35.72 31.02
C ALA A 201 -7.79 -36.45 29.82
N TYR A 202 -7.82 -35.78 28.67
CA TYR A 202 -8.29 -36.27 27.37
C TYR A 202 -7.34 -35.83 26.26
N VAL A 203 -7.32 -36.59 25.18
CA VAL A 203 -6.70 -36.23 23.91
C VAL A 203 -7.79 -36.28 22.82
N VAL A 204 -7.81 -35.29 21.95
CA VAL A 204 -8.64 -35.22 20.74
C VAL A 204 -7.70 -35.28 19.54
N GLY A 205 -7.69 -36.39 18.81
CA GLY A 205 -6.97 -36.53 17.55
C GLY A 205 -7.80 -36.01 16.39
N ALA A 206 -7.49 -34.81 15.93
CA ALA A 206 -8.15 -34.13 14.82
C ALA A 206 -7.56 -34.53 13.45
N GLY A 207 -8.44 -34.62 12.44
CA GLY A 207 -8.04 -34.69 11.03
C GLY A 207 -7.38 -33.39 10.53
N ALA A 208 -7.16 -33.31 9.22
CA ALA A 208 -6.89 -32.07 8.52
C ALA A 208 -8.07 -31.10 8.72
N ILE A 209 -7.81 -29.95 9.33
CA ILE A 209 -8.86 -29.02 9.74
C ILE A 209 -9.25 -28.14 8.54
N TYR A 210 -10.54 -27.91 8.34
CA TYR A 210 -11.05 -27.06 7.25
C TYR A 210 -12.22 -26.19 7.68
N GLY A 211 -12.67 -25.33 6.76
CA GLY A 211 -13.46 -24.14 7.06
C GLY A 211 -12.57 -22.90 7.07
N SER A 212 -13.19 -21.74 6.92
CA SER A 212 -12.63 -20.40 7.16
C SER A 212 -11.17 -20.17 6.76
N GLU A 213 -10.18 -20.46 7.61
CA GLU A 213 -8.76 -20.13 7.35
C GLU A 213 -7.98 -21.22 6.58
N GLU A 214 -8.53 -22.45 6.52
CA GLU A 214 -8.08 -23.57 5.66
C GLU A 214 -6.64 -24.11 5.82
N SER A 215 -6.07 -24.23 7.03
CA SER A 215 -4.82 -25.03 7.22
C SER A 215 -5.19 -26.52 7.41
N PRO A 216 -4.97 -27.45 6.43
CA PRO A 216 -3.92 -27.44 5.39
C PRO A 216 -4.40 -27.28 3.92
N LEU A 217 -5.70 -27.10 3.67
CA LEU A 217 -6.28 -27.08 2.31
C LEU A 217 -6.01 -25.79 1.51
N HIS A 218 -5.52 -24.74 2.16
CA HIS A 218 -5.38 -23.37 1.63
C HIS A 218 -4.73 -23.29 0.25
N HIS A 219 -3.68 -24.07 -0.01
CA HIS A 219 -2.99 -24.04 -1.30
C HIS A 219 -3.93 -24.39 -2.49
N TRP A 220 -4.87 -25.33 -2.31
CA TRP A 220 -5.90 -25.65 -3.30
C TRP A 220 -6.90 -24.51 -3.44
N PHE A 221 -7.42 -23.97 -2.34
CA PHE A 221 -8.37 -22.84 -2.36
C PHE A 221 -7.76 -21.58 -3.00
N MET A 222 -6.46 -21.31 -2.78
CA MET A 222 -5.75 -20.19 -3.39
C MET A 222 -5.47 -20.43 -4.88
N SER A 223 -5.07 -21.64 -5.26
CA SER A 223 -4.88 -22.01 -6.68
C SER A 223 -6.20 -21.98 -7.46
N ALA A 224 -7.29 -22.38 -6.82
CA ALA A 224 -8.65 -22.31 -7.35
C ALA A 224 -9.10 -20.86 -7.55
N TRP A 225 -8.95 -20.01 -6.53
CA TRP A 225 -9.22 -18.56 -6.63
C TRP A 225 -8.36 -17.85 -7.68
N HIS A 226 -7.12 -18.30 -7.88
CA HIS A 226 -6.26 -17.84 -8.98
C HIS A 226 -6.62 -18.44 -10.35
N ASN A 227 -7.61 -19.34 -10.42
CA ASN A 227 -8.12 -19.99 -11.63
C ASN A 227 -7.04 -20.79 -12.37
N ALA A 228 -6.20 -21.51 -11.62
CA ALA A 228 -5.26 -22.47 -12.18
C ALA A 228 -5.97 -23.47 -13.10
N LYS A 229 -5.34 -23.84 -14.25
CA LYS A 229 -5.93 -24.74 -15.26
C LYS A 229 -6.49 -26.04 -14.65
N TYR A 230 -5.85 -26.54 -13.60
CA TYR A 230 -6.26 -27.67 -12.79
C TYR A 230 -5.75 -27.53 -11.35
N LEU A 231 -6.37 -28.22 -10.40
CA LEU A 231 -5.75 -28.46 -9.08
C LEU A 231 -4.91 -29.75 -9.09
N PRO A 232 -3.75 -29.78 -8.40
CA PRO A 232 -2.93 -30.97 -8.29
C PRO A 232 -3.55 -32.01 -7.35
N ILE A 233 -3.56 -33.26 -7.78
CA ILE A 233 -3.81 -34.45 -6.94
C ILE A 233 -2.49 -35.19 -6.79
N TYR A 234 -2.02 -35.35 -5.57
CA TYR A 234 -0.71 -35.93 -5.28
C TYR A 234 -0.78 -37.48 -5.27
N GLY A 235 0.08 -38.11 -6.07
CA GLY A 235 0.12 -39.56 -6.24
C GLY A 235 -1.14 -40.11 -6.91
N THR A 236 -1.72 -41.16 -6.33
CA THR A 236 -2.96 -41.76 -6.85
C THR A 236 -4.20 -40.90 -6.61
N GLY A 237 -4.17 -40.05 -5.58
CA GLY A 237 -5.33 -39.37 -5.00
C GLY A 237 -6.30 -40.27 -4.24
N LYS A 238 -6.00 -41.57 -4.10
CA LYS A 238 -6.92 -42.57 -3.52
C LYS A 238 -6.62 -42.95 -2.08
N ASN A 239 -5.67 -42.26 -1.47
CA ASN A 239 -5.46 -42.25 -0.02
C ASN A 239 -6.66 -41.58 0.69
N PHE A 240 -7.06 -42.16 1.82
CA PHE A 240 -8.09 -41.59 2.70
C PHE A 240 -7.49 -40.50 3.59
N MET A 241 -7.77 -39.25 3.26
CA MET A 241 -7.30 -38.08 4.01
C MET A 241 -8.38 -37.72 5.06
N PRO A 242 -8.14 -37.93 6.37
CA PRO A 242 -9.15 -37.65 7.38
C PRO A 242 -9.29 -36.13 7.55
N THR A 243 -10.45 -35.58 7.24
CA THR A 243 -10.79 -34.16 7.44
C THR A 243 -11.61 -33.96 8.70
N VAL A 244 -11.59 -32.75 9.26
CA VAL A 244 -12.56 -32.32 10.28
C VAL A 244 -12.94 -30.85 10.12
N TYR A 245 -14.24 -30.57 10.04
CA TYR A 245 -14.72 -29.20 9.96
C TYR A 245 -14.51 -28.46 11.30
N ILE A 246 -13.99 -27.23 11.27
CA ILE A 246 -13.63 -26.45 12.46
C ILE A 246 -14.76 -26.31 13.47
N GLN A 247 -15.99 -26.11 12.99
CA GLN A 247 -17.15 -25.91 13.87
C GLN A 247 -17.51 -27.22 14.60
N ASP A 248 -17.28 -28.37 13.97
CA ASP A 248 -17.57 -29.70 14.53
C ASP A 248 -16.46 -30.17 15.48
N LEU A 249 -15.20 -29.86 15.18
CA LEU A 249 -14.11 -29.97 16.16
C LEU A 249 -14.39 -29.14 17.42
N ALA A 250 -14.90 -27.90 17.25
CA ALA A 250 -15.30 -27.06 18.37
C ALA A 250 -16.57 -27.57 19.10
N LYS A 251 -17.52 -28.24 18.41
CA LYS A 251 -18.64 -28.98 19.04
C LYS A 251 -18.10 -30.07 19.97
N LEU A 252 -17.21 -30.92 19.46
CA LEU A 252 -16.67 -32.06 20.20
C LEU A 252 -15.92 -31.62 21.46
N VAL A 253 -15.04 -30.63 21.37
CA VAL A 253 -14.30 -30.11 22.52
C VAL A 253 -15.24 -29.48 23.57
N GLN A 254 -16.24 -28.70 23.13
CA GLN A 254 -17.27 -28.16 24.04
C GLN A 254 -18.07 -29.28 24.73
N ASN A 255 -18.39 -30.36 24.02
CA ASN A 255 -19.08 -31.53 24.58
C ASN A 255 -18.20 -32.30 25.59
N ILE A 256 -16.89 -32.36 25.40
CA ILE A 256 -15.95 -32.91 26.40
C ILE A 256 -15.88 -32.02 27.66
N MET A 257 -15.99 -30.69 27.52
CA MET A 257 -16.05 -29.76 28.65
C MET A 257 -17.39 -29.90 29.42
N ASP A 258 -18.49 -30.01 28.69
CA ASP A 258 -19.82 -30.00 29.27
C ASP A 258 -20.26 -31.38 29.80
N VAL A 259 -19.90 -32.47 29.12
CA VAL A 259 -20.20 -33.87 29.50
C VAL A 259 -18.93 -34.75 29.41
N PRO A 260 -17.91 -34.53 30.28
CA PRO A 260 -16.61 -35.20 30.19
C PRO A 260 -16.67 -36.75 30.29
N PRO A 261 -16.23 -37.50 29.26
CA PRO A 261 -16.36 -38.96 29.19
C PRO A 261 -15.78 -39.74 30.38
N LYS A 262 -16.47 -40.80 30.79
CA LYS A 262 -16.09 -41.61 31.97
C LYS A 262 -14.83 -42.45 31.72
N LEU A 263 -14.89 -43.31 30.71
CA LEU A 263 -13.85 -44.32 30.42
C LEU A 263 -12.92 -43.90 29.28
N GLN A 264 -13.47 -43.37 28.18
CA GLN A 264 -12.68 -43.02 27.01
C GLN A 264 -11.79 -41.80 27.27
N ARG A 265 -10.55 -41.85 26.74
CA ARG A 265 -9.48 -40.86 27.01
C ARG A 265 -8.78 -40.33 25.76
N TYR A 266 -8.90 -41.04 24.65
CA TYR A 266 -8.52 -40.56 23.33
C TYR A 266 -9.80 -40.55 22.49
N LEU A 267 -10.14 -39.40 21.92
CA LEU A 267 -11.28 -39.23 21.02
C LEU A 267 -10.73 -38.88 19.64
N ILE A 268 -11.37 -39.35 18.59
CA ILE A 268 -11.07 -38.96 17.21
C ILE A 268 -12.00 -37.80 16.85
N ALA A 269 -11.53 -36.85 16.07
CA ALA A 269 -12.33 -35.78 15.50
C ALA A 269 -12.12 -35.79 13.97
N VAL A 270 -13.09 -36.37 13.28
CA VAL A 270 -13.18 -36.43 11.81
C VAL A 270 -14.64 -36.27 11.39
N ASP A 271 -14.86 -35.89 10.14
CA ASP A 271 -16.21 -35.85 9.56
C ASP A 271 -16.86 -37.25 9.52
N PRO A 272 -18.19 -37.36 9.50
CA PRO A 272 -18.88 -38.66 9.41
C PRO A 272 -18.58 -39.45 8.14
N ILE A 273 -18.43 -38.78 6.99
CA ILE A 273 -18.15 -39.40 5.70
C ILE A 273 -16.65 -39.35 5.39
N ILE A 274 -16.02 -40.52 5.30
CA ILE A 274 -14.59 -40.66 5.01
C ILE A 274 -14.32 -40.36 3.53
N CYS A 275 -13.66 -39.25 3.23
CA CYS A 275 -13.26 -38.83 1.89
C CYS A 275 -11.83 -39.25 1.48
N GLN A 276 -11.62 -39.36 0.17
CA GLN A 276 -10.31 -39.52 -0.46
C GLN A 276 -9.72 -38.16 -0.88
N GLN A 277 -8.39 -38.08 -0.97
CA GLN A 277 -7.69 -36.87 -1.38
C GLN A 277 -8.22 -36.29 -2.71
N ASP A 278 -8.52 -37.15 -3.71
CA ASP A 278 -9.08 -36.68 -4.97
C ASP A 278 -10.47 -36.08 -4.80
N GLN A 279 -11.35 -36.64 -3.97
CA GLN A 279 -12.69 -36.09 -3.74
C GLN A 279 -12.64 -34.65 -3.17
N ILE A 280 -11.73 -34.39 -2.22
CA ILE A 280 -11.53 -33.05 -1.63
C ILE A 280 -11.06 -32.05 -2.70
N ALA A 281 -9.98 -32.36 -3.41
CA ALA A 281 -9.43 -31.48 -4.44
C ALA A 281 -10.43 -31.21 -5.58
N LYS A 282 -11.23 -32.22 -5.94
CA LYS A 282 -12.29 -32.12 -6.94
C LYS A 282 -13.43 -31.21 -6.50
N ALA A 283 -13.94 -31.35 -5.28
CA ALA A 283 -14.99 -30.48 -4.74
C ALA A 283 -14.56 -29.00 -4.72
N ILE A 284 -13.33 -28.72 -4.28
CA ILE A 284 -12.76 -27.36 -4.30
C ILE A 284 -12.65 -26.84 -5.74
N SER A 285 -12.14 -27.65 -6.68
CA SER A 285 -12.02 -27.23 -8.09
C SER A 285 -13.37 -26.97 -8.74
N ARG A 286 -14.40 -27.79 -8.44
CA ARG A 286 -15.77 -27.65 -8.95
C ARG A 286 -16.44 -26.35 -8.51
N VAL A 287 -16.28 -25.96 -7.24
CA VAL A 287 -16.95 -24.76 -6.69
C VAL A 287 -16.15 -23.49 -6.94
N LEU A 288 -14.83 -23.53 -6.74
CA LEU A 288 -13.98 -22.33 -6.70
C LEU A 288 -12.98 -22.23 -7.86
N GLY A 289 -12.62 -23.34 -8.52
CA GLY A 289 -11.54 -23.41 -9.51
C GLY A 289 -12.02 -23.57 -10.95
N SER A 290 -11.26 -24.30 -11.77
CA SER A 290 -11.59 -24.57 -13.18
C SER A 290 -12.54 -25.76 -13.37
N GLY A 291 -12.99 -26.41 -12.30
CA GLY A 291 -13.63 -27.72 -12.34
C GLY A 291 -12.67 -28.89 -12.56
N ARG A 292 -11.42 -28.65 -12.99
CA ARG A 292 -10.50 -29.70 -13.45
C ARG A 292 -9.46 -30.07 -12.39
N VAL A 293 -8.96 -31.29 -12.46
CA VAL A 293 -7.86 -31.79 -11.61
C VAL A 293 -6.85 -32.59 -12.43
N LYS A 294 -5.57 -32.60 -12.02
CA LYS A 294 -4.50 -33.38 -12.67
C LYS A 294 -3.70 -34.14 -11.62
N ARG A 295 -3.33 -35.39 -11.92
CA ARG A 295 -2.40 -36.14 -11.06
C ARG A 295 -0.96 -35.65 -11.24
N VAL A 296 -0.26 -35.51 -10.13
CA VAL A 296 1.17 -35.16 -10.03
C VAL A 296 1.87 -36.16 -9.10
N SER A 297 3.20 -36.14 -9.01
CA SER A 297 3.92 -37.08 -8.14
C SER A 297 3.72 -36.75 -6.65
N GLU A 298 4.00 -37.71 -5.78
CA GLU A 298 4.03 -37.49 -4.33
C GLU A 298 5.26 -36.65 -3.89
N GLU A 299 6.24 -36.44 -4.78
CA GLU A 299 7.41 -35.60 -4.52
C GLU A 299 7.11 -34.11 -4.79
N ASP A 300 6.24 -33.82 -5.78
CA ASP A 300 5.85 -32.46 -6.18
C ASP A 300 5.20 -31.65 -5.04
N ILE A 301 4.58 -32.31 -4.05
CA ILE A 301 3.97 -31.61 -2.90
C ILE A 301 5.01 -30.87 -2.05
N TYR A 302 6.24 -31.40 -1.96
CA TYR A 302 7.33 -30.80 -1.19
C TYR A 302 8.05 -29.68 -1.96
N LEU A 303 7.73 -29.50 -3.24
CA LEU A 303 8.16 -28.36 -4.05
C LEU A 303 7.21 -27.16 -3.93
N ASN A 304 6.01 -27.36 -3.36
CA ASN A 304 5.02 -26.32 -3.16
C ASN A 304 5.40 -25.43 -1.95
N LYS A 305 5.78 -24.18 -2.23
CA LYS A 305 6.21 -23.19 -1.23
C LYS A 305 5.11 -22.79 -0.24
N GLU A 306 3.84 -23.00 -0.62
CA GLU A 306 2.67 -22.66 0.21
C GLU A 306 2.34 -23.75 1.24
N LEU A 307 3.07 -24.88 1.24
CA LEU A 307 2.89 -25.98 2.16
C LEU A 307 4.14 -26.17 3.04
N THR A 308 3.92 -26.23 4.35
CA THR A 308 4.92 -26.80 5.27
C THR A 308 5.04 -28.30 5.04
N THR A 309 6.20 -28.87 5.39
CA THR A 309 6.41 -30.33 5.34
C THR A 309 5.35 -31.11 6.12
N PHE A 310 4.80 -30.53 7.20
CA PHE A 310 3.75 -31.16 8.00
C PHE A 310 2.39 -31.19 7.26
N GLN A 311 2.00 -30.08 6.62
CA GLN A 311 0.76 -30.03 5.83
C GLN A 311 0.87 -30.95 4.60
N ALA A 312 2.04 -31.06 3.98
CA ALA A 312 2.32 -32.08 2.96
C ALA A 312 2.20 -33.53 3.52
N ASP A 313 2.80 -33.81 4.69
CA ASP A 313 2.65 -35.06 5.45
C ASP A 313 1.17 -35.34 5.87
N GLN A 314 0.27 -34.35 5.83
CA GLN A 314 -1.18 -34.54 6.04
C GLN A 314 -1.94 -34.90 4.75
N HIS A 315 -1.64 -34.25 3.63
CA HIS A 315 -2.24 -34.54 2.31
C HIS A 315 -1.94 -35.98 1.83
N LEU A 316 -0.78 -36.52 2.21
CA LEU A 316 -0.34 -37.88 1.88
C LEU A 316 -0.78 -38.96 2.91
N LEU A 317 -1.62 -38.64 3.90
CA LEU A 317 -2.14 -39.65 4.82
C LEU A 317 -3.10 -40.62 4.11
N ASP A 318 -2.93 -41.94 4.34
CA ASP A 318 -3.94 -42.96 4.05
C ASP A 318 -4.48 -43.58 5.35
N LEU A 319 -5.49 -42.93 5.94
CA LEU A 319 -6.11 -43.34 7.19
C LEU A 319 -7.63 -43.39 7.05
N LYS A 320 -8.16 -44.60 6.79
CA LYS A 320 -9.60 -44.87 6.86
C LYS A 320 -9.99 -44.98 8.35
N ILE A 321 -10.52 -43.91 8.93
CA ILE A 321 -10.71 -43.71 10.37
C ILE A 321 -12.02 -42.97 10.65
N GLN A 322 -12.69 -43.26 11.77
CA GLN A 322 -14.01 -42.71 12.11
C GLN A 322 -14.09 -42.28 13.59
N SER A 323 -14.87 -41.23 13.88
CA SER A 323 -15.15 -40.73 15.24
C SER A 323 -16.33 -41.48 15.88
N ALA A 324 -16.16 -42.79 16.08
CA ALA A 324 -17.23 -43.66 16.58
C ALA A 324 -17.74 -43.20 17.95
N PHE A 325 -16.83 -42.84 18.87
CA PHE A 325 -17.24 -42.38 20.20
C PHE A 325 -18.12 -41.13 20.15
N ALA A 326 -17.82 -40.15 19.29
CA ALA A 326 -18.58 -38.91 19.23
C ALA A 326 -19.99 -39.13 18.67
N MET A 327 -20.12 -39.90 17.59
CA MET A 327 -21.40 -40.20 16.95
C MET A 327 -22.35 -40.97 17.88
N GLU A 328 -21.83 -41.90 18.67
CA GLU A 328 -22.65 -42.72 19.59
C GLU A 328 -22.97 -42.04 20.93
N ASN A 329 -22.07 -41.21 21.46
CA ASN A 329 -22.13 -40.76 22.87
C ASN A 329 -22.33 -39.25 23.05
N PHE A 330 -22.28 -38.46 21.97
CA PHE A 330 -22.64 -37.04 21.99
C PHE A 330 -23.74 -36.77 20.97
N ASN A 331 -24.78 -36.02 21.36
CA ASN A 331 -25.77 -35.51 20.41
C ASN A 331 -25.14 -34.38 19.59
N MET A 332 -24.41 -34.75 18.55
CA MET A 332 -23.73 -33.84 17.64
C MET A 332 -24.44 -33.86 16.28
N ASP A 333 -25.24 -32.84 16.03
CA ASP A 333 -25.72 -32.51 14.69
C ASP A 333 -24.48 -32.02 13.92
N PHE A 334 -23.91 -32.83 13.02
CA PHE A 334 -22.68 -32.48 12.30
C PHE A 334 -23.00 -31.48 11.18
N ALA A 335 -22.11 -30.50 10.93
CA ALA A 335 -22.32 -29.56 9.83
C ALA A 335 -21.84 -30.13 8.49
N ALA A 336 -20.96 -31.13 8.51
CA ALA A 336 -20.53 -31.92 7.35
C ALA A 336 -21.10 -33.35 7.39
N GLU A 337 -22.37 -33.53 7.79
CA GLU A 337 -22.99 -34.86 7.98
C GLU A 337 -23.03 -35.67 6.67
N ASP A 338 -23.45 -35.05 5.56
CA ASP A 338 -23.38 -35.64 4.20
C ASP A 338 -21.96 -35.56 3.57
N GLY A 339 -20.95 -35.18 4.35
CA GLY A 339 -19.55 -35.11 3.94
C GLY A 339 -19.11 -33.80 3.28
N PHE A 340 -17.86 -33.77 2.84
CA PHE A 340 -17.19 -32.56 2.34
C PHE A 340 -17.89 -31.91 1.12
N ASP A 341 -18.55 -32.71 0.28
CA ASP A 341 -19.17 -32.24 -0.97
C ASP A 341 -20.49 -31.48 -0.77
N SER A 342 -21.18 -31.66 0.37
CA SER A 342 -22.39 -30.89 0.70
C SER A 342 -22.03 -29.51 1.30
N ILE A 343 -20.98 -29.46 2.13
CA ILE A 343 -20.61 -28.25 2.86
C ILE A 343 -19.70 -27.29 2.05
N ILE A 344 -19.05 -27.75 0.96
CA ILE A 344 -18.03 -26.98 0.22
C ILE A 344 -18.48 -25.57 -0.21
N ASN A 345 -19.76 -25.34 -0.57
CA ASN A 345 -20.25 -23.99 -0.90
C ASN A 345 -20.16 -23.02 0.28
N LYS A 346 -20.52 -23.50 1.49
CA LYS A 346 -20.39 -22.75 2.75
C LYS A 346 -18.91 -22.54 3.09
N VAL A 347 -18.08 -23.57 2.93
CA VAL A 347 -16.63 -23.53 3.19
C VAL A 347 -15.94 -22.50 2.28
N CYS A 348 -16.22 -22.49 0.98
CA CYS A 348 -15.75 -21.46 0.04
C CYS A 348 -16.20 -20.05 0.44
N THR A 349 -17.42 -19.89 0.98
CA THR A 349 -17.93 -18.61 1.46
C THR A 349 -17.18 -18.15 2.73
N GLU A 350 -16.97 -19.05 3.69
CA GLU A 350 -16.18 -18.82 4.89
C GLU A 350 -14.72 -18.48 4.56
N TYR A 351 -14.13 -19.10 3.53
CA TYR A 351 -12.78 -18.79 3.02
C TYR A 351 -12.69 -17.41 2.37
N LYS A 352 -13.67 -17.02 1.54
CA LYS A 352 -13.73 -15.66 0.96
C LYS A 352 -13.83 -14.60 2.07
N GLN A 353 -14.70 -14.83 3.07
CA GLN A 353 -14.88 -13.91 4.19
C GLN A 353 -13.66 -13.82 5.12
N SER A 354 -13.07 -14.93 5.53
CA SER A 354 -11.95 -14.96 6.51
C SER A 354 -10.69 -14.24 6.00
N ARG A 355 -10.51 -14.22 4.68
CA ARG A 355 -9.38 -13.61 3.97
C ARG A 355 -9.71 -12.23 3.38
N ASN A 356 -10.93 -11.74 3.55
CA ASN A 356 -11.45 -10.50 2.93
C ASN A 356 -11.19 -10.49 1.41
N LEU A 357 -11.62 -11.57 0.74
CA LEU A 357 -11.54 -11.77 -0.70
C LEU A 357 -12.88 -11.43 -1.34
N GLU A 358 -12.86 -10.53 -2.32
CA GLU A 358 -14.06 -10.01 -2.99
C GLU A 358 -13.69 -9.59 -4.42
N PRO A 359 -14.39 -10.09 -5.46
CA PRO A 359 -14.17 -9.65 -6.84
C PRO A 359 -14.61 -8.19 -6.97
N LEU A 360 -13.77 -7.35 -7.59
CA LEU A 360 -14.12 -5.96 -7.87
C LEU A 360 -14.50 -5.80 -9.35
N LYS A 361 -15.73 -5.35 -9.60
CA LYS A 361 -16.34 -5.19 -10.93
C LYS A 361 -16.36 -3.70 -11.30
N VAL A 362 -15.47 -3.27 -12.20
CA VAL A 362 -15.27 -1.87 -12.57
C VAL A 362 -15.64 -1.63 -14.04
N ILE A 363 -16.22 -0.47 -14.34
CA ILE A 363 -16.44 0.01 -15.72
C ILE A 363 -15.77 1.37 -15.87
N ILE A 364 -15.05 1.59 -16.98
CA ILE A 364 -14.39 2.86 -17.28
C ILE A 364 -14.83 3.39 -18.65
N GLY A 365 -15.79 4.31 -18.63
CA GLY A 365 -16.32 5.03 -19.79
C GLY A 365 -15.58 6.34 -20.08
N GLY A 366 -16.01 7.04 -21.13
CA GLY A 366 -15.48 8.34 -21.55
C GLY A 366 -15.05 8.37 -23.03
N PRO A 367 -14.70 9.55 -23.57
CA PRO A 367 -14.44 9.75 -24.99
C PRO A 367 -13.19 9.03 -25.51
N PRO A 368 -12.97 8.93 -26.84
CA PRO A 368 -11.69 8.51 -27.40
C PRO A 368 -10.55 9.44 -26.94
N ALA A 369 -9.30 8.94 -26.93
CA ALA A 369 -8.09 9.63 -26.44
C ALA A 369 -8.08 10.14 -24.96
N SER A 370 -9.17 9.99 -24.19
CA SER A 370 -9.22 10.30 -22.74
C SER A 370 -8.19 9.54 -21.90
N GLY A 371 -7.73 8.39 -22.39
CA GLY A 371 -6.81 7.50 -21.68
C GLY A 371 -7.50 6.44 -20.81
N LYS A 372 -8.81 6.21 -20.97
CA LYS A 372 -9.56 5.16 -20.27
C LYS A 372 -8.83 3.80 -20.26
N SER A 373 -8.29 3.37 -21.40
CA SER A 373 -7.59 2.09 -21.53
C SER A 373 -6.21 2.02 -20.84
N THR A 374 -5.60 3.17 -20.56
CA THR A 374 -4.38 3.24 -19.73
C THR A 374 -4.75 3.07 -18.26
N ILE A 375 -5.79 3.79 -17.81
CA ILE A 375 -6.31 3.71 -16.44
C ILE A 375 -6.88 2.31 -16.16
N ALA A 376 -7.65 1.74 -17.09
CA ALA A 376 -8.26 0.42 -16.96
C ALA A 376 -7.20 -0.67 -16.76
N ARG A 377 -6.14 -0.65 -17.57
CA ARG A 377 -4.99 -1.56 -17.40
C ARG A 377 -4.29 -1.35 -16.05
N GLN A 378 -3.97 -0.11 -15.69
CA GLN A 378 -3.32 0.21 -14.41
C GLN A 378 -4.14 -0.25 -13.19
N ILE A 379 -5.47 -0.13 -13.22
CA ILE A 379 -6.37 -0.66 -12.19
C ILE A 379 -6.40 -2.19 -12.23
N SER A 380 -6.44 -2.79 -13.42
CA SER A 380 -6.43 -4.25 -13.58
C SER A 380 -5.17 -4.90 -13.00
N ASP A 381 -3.99 -4.35 -13.31
CA ASP A 381 -2.70 -4.83 -12.82
C ASP A 381 -2.60 -4.69 -11.28
N LEU A 382 -3.11 -3.58 -10.76
CA LEU A 382 -3.05 -3.20 -9.35
C LEU A 382 -4.00 -4.00 -8.45
N TYR A 383 -5.24 -4.20 -8.89
CA TYR A 383 -6.28 -4.94 -8.15
C TYR A 383 -6.32 -6.43 -8.54
N ARG A 384 -5.51 -6.84 -9.53
CA ARG A 384 -5.48 -8.19 -10.14
C ARG A 384 -6.83 -8.61 -10.72
N LEU A 385 -7.42 -7.71 -11.49
CA LEU A 385 -8.69 -7.91 -12.20
C LEU A 385 -8.42 -8.40 -13.63
N ASN A 386 -9.48 -8.80 -14.34
CA ASN A 386 -9.44 -9.10 -15.77
C ASN A 386 -9.75 -7.85 -16.60
N HIS A 387 -8.79 -7.33 -17.39
CA HIS A 387 -9.02 -6.19 -18.29
C HIS A 387 -9.66 -6.66 -19.59
N PHE A 388 -10.80 -6.08 -19.96
CA PHE A 388 -11.52 -6.39 -21.19
C PHE A 388 -11.78 -5.13 -22.01
N THR A 389 -11.17 -5.06 -23.19
CA THR A 389 -11.60 -4.16 -24.27
C THR A 389 -12.59 -4.88 -25.20
N LYS A 390 -13.35 -4.12 -26.00
CA LYS A 390 -14.30 -4.66 -27.00
C LYS A 390 -13.64 -5.63 -27.99
N ASP A 391 -12.43 -5.33 -28.48
CA ASP A 391 -11.71 -6.18 -29.43
C ASP A 391 -11.11 -7.44 -28.75
N ASP A 392 -10.62 -7.29 -27.50
CA ASP A 392 -9.92 -8.36 -26.79
C ASP A 392 -10.89 -9.38 -26.18
N ILE A 393 -12.05 -8.94 -25.69
CA ILE A 393 -13.06 -9.86 -25.13
C ILE A 393 -13.68 -10.74 -26.21
N ILE A 394 -13.91 -10.24 -27.44
CA ILE A 394 -14.40 -11.06 -28.56
C ILE A 394 -13.39 -12.18 -28.86
N LYS A 395 -12.11 -11.85 -29.04
CA LYS A 395 -11.06 -12.82 -29.39
C LYS A 395 -10.86 -13.86 -28.29
N SER A 396 -10.56 -13.40 -27.07
CA SER A 396 -10.25 -14.29 -25.94
C SER A 396 -11.45 -15.15 -25.53
N THR A 397 -12.69 -14.65 -25.67
CA THR A 397 -13.89 -15.45 -25.39
C THR A 397 -14.13 -16.49 -26.48
N ILE A 398 -13.95 -16.16 -27.75
CA ILE A 398 -14.10 -17.15 -28.84
C ILE A 398 -13.00 -18.21 -28.78
N GLU A 399 -11.78 -17.86 -28.35
CA GLU A 399 -10.71 -18.82 -28.08
C GLU A 399 -11.07 -19.74 -26.91
N LEU A 400 -11.46 -19.19 -25.76
CA LEU A 400 -11.88 -19.96 -24.57
C LEU A 400 -13.12 -20.83 -24.83
N LEU A 401 -14.09 -20.35 -25.61
CA LEU A 401 -15.24 -21.13 -26.08
C LEU A 401 -14.80 -22.29 -26.96
N LYS A 402 -13.84 -22.09 -27.87
CA LYS A 402 -13.30 -23.16 -28.73
C LYS A 402 -12.51 -24.20 -27.95
N GLU A 403 -11.77 -23.81 -26.91
CA GLU A 403 -11.16 -24.76 -25.98
C GLU A 403 -12.25 -25.56 -25.24
N THR A 404 -13.23 -24.87 -24.64
CA THR A 404 -14.34 -25.47 -23.89
C THR A 404 -15.19 -26.43 -24.75
N ALA A 405 -15.46 -26.08 -26.01
CA ALA A 405 -16.22 -26.89 -26.95
C ALA A 405 -15.37 -28.00 -27.60
N GLY A 406 -14.07 -27.75 -27.81
CA GLY A 406 -13.16 -28.57 -28.61
C GLY A 406 -12.27 -29.53 -27.81
N GLU A 407 -12.23 -29.42 -26.47
CA GLU A 407 -11.42 -30.31 -25.65
C GLU A 407 -11.78 -31.78 -25.87
N SER A 408 -10.82 -32.49 -26.45
CA SER A 408 -10.55 -33.89 -26.17
C SER A 408 -9.74 -33.93 -24.88
N PRO A 409 -10.05 -34.82 -23.92
CA PRO A 409 -9.31 -34.84 -22.66
C PRO A 409 -7.82 -35.16 -22.91
N GLU A 410 -6.93 -34.26 -22.46
CA GLU A 410 -5.56 -34.65 -22.11
C GLU A 410 -5.68 -35.85 -21.16
N THR A 411 -5.06 -37.00 -21.46
CA THR A 411 -5.33 -38.30 -20.79
C THR A 411 -5.14 -38.30 -19.27
N ASP A 412 -4.45 -37.27 -18.76
CA ASP A 412 -4.00 -37.15 -17.39
C ASP A 412 -4.79 -36.08 -16.60
N ILE A 413 -5.63 -35.29 -17.29
CA ILE A 413 -6.59 -34.35 -16.67
C ILE A 413 -7.92 -35.07 -16.52
N HIS A 414 -8.48 -35.02 -15.31
CA HIS A 414 -9.81 -35.58 -15.03
C HIS A 414 -10.80 -34.43 -14.79
N GLY A 415 -11.87 -34.43 -15.59
CA GLY A 415 -13.07 -33.67 -15.28
C GLY A 415 -13.75 -34.21 -14.03
N VAL A 416 -14.50 -33.36 -13.33
CA VAL A 416 -15.07 -33.69 -12.01
C VAL A 416 -16.55 -34.02 -12.05
N ASP A 417 -17.25 -33.39 -12.98
CA ASP A 417 -18.69 -33.35 -13.03
C ASP A 417 -19.08 -33.42 -14.51
N VAL A 418 -19.27 -34.63 -15.02
CA VAL A 418 -19.50 -34.87 -16.45
C VAL A 418 -20.78 -34.20 -16.91
N GLU A 419 -21.81 -34.14 -16.06
CA GLU A 419 -23.08 -33.51 -16.37
C GLU A 419 -22.91 -31.98 -16.46
N ARG A 420 -22.22 -31.35 -15.51
CA ARG A 420 -21.95 -29.91 -15.55
C ARG A 420 -20.97 -29.51 -16.65
N GLU A 421 -19.93 -30.31 -16.92
CA GLU A 421 -19.02 -30.09 -18.05
C GLU A 421 -19.76 -30.26 -19.38
N GLU A 422 -20.71 -31.20 -19.50
CA GLU A 422 -21.54 -31.34 -20.70
C GLU A 422 -22.55 -30.18 -20.86
N VAL A 423 -23.11 -29.63 -19.77
CA VAL A 423 -23.92 -28.41 -19.81
C VAL A 423 -23.11 -27.21 -20.28
N ILE A 424 -21.95 -26.93 -19.66
CA ILE A 424 -21.05 -25.83 -20.05
C ILE A 424 -20.58 -26.00 -21.51
N ARG A 425 -20.31 -27.24 -21.94
CA ARG A 425 -19.95 -27.54 -23.34
C ARG A 425 -21.10 -27.29 -24.31
N LYS A 426 -22.34 -27.64 -23.96
CA LYS A 426 -23.54 -27.37 -24.78
C LYS A 426 -23.80 -25.87 -24.91
N GLU A 427 -23.70 -25.12 -23.81
CA GLU A 427 -23.80 -23.67 -23.80
C GLU A 427 -22.71 -23.04 -24.69
N ALA A 428 -21.44 -23.46 -24.52
CA ALA A 428 -20.34 -22.98 -25.33
C ALA A 428 -20.51 -23.28 -26.84
N LEU A 429 -21.00 -24.48 -27.18
CA LEU A 429 -21.35 -24.87 -28.55
C LEU A 429 -22.52 -24.04 -29.11
N GLN A 430 -23.52 -23.71 -28.30
CA GLN A 430 -24.64 -22.87 -28.71
C GLN A 430 -24.18 -21.43 -29.01
N VAL A 431 -23.41 -20.81 -28.11
CA VAL A 431 -22.88 -19.45 -28.30
C VAL A 431 -21.96 -19.39 -29.53
N LEU A 432 -21.13 -20.42 -29.77
CA LEU A 432 -20.33 -20.51 -31.00
C LEU A 432 -21.20 -20.65 -32.26
N ALA A 433 -22.23 -21.49 -32.23
CA ALA A 433 -23.11 -21.71 -33.38
C ALA A 433 -23.88 -20.44 -33.79
N GLU A 434 -24.33 -19.65 -32.81
CA GLU A 434 -24.99 -18.36 -33.05
C GLU A 434 -24.02 -17.30 -33.63
N VAL A 435 -22.77 -17.27 -33.17
CA VAL A 435 -21.71 -16.41 -33.73
C VAL A 435 -21.39 -16.80 -35.17
N ASP A 436 -21.25 -18.09 -35.47
CA ASP A 436 -20.99 -18.57 -36.84
C ASP A 436 -22.20 -18.38 -37.77
N ASP A 437 -23.44 -18.54 -37.29
CA ASP A 437 -24.66 -18.22 -38.06
C ASP A 437 -24.76 -16.72 -38.36
N TYR A 438 -24.57 -15.84 -37.36
CA TYR A 438 -24.55 -14.40 -37.58
C TYR A 438 -23.48 -13.98 -38.60
N LEU A 439 -22.25 -14.48 -38.45
CA LEU A 439 -21.16 -14.23 -39.42
C LEU A 439 -21.48 -14.81 -40.80
N GLY A 440 -22.17 -15.95 -40.87
CA GLY A 440 -22.66 -16.54 -42.11
C GLY A 440 -23.71 -15.68 -42.82
N ARG A 441 -24.68 -15.14 -42.08
CA ARG A 441 -25.70 -14.21 -42.59
C ARG A 441 -25.08 -12.90 -43.11
N VAL A 442 -24.13 -12.34 -42.37
CA VAL A 442 -23.39 -11.14 -42.80
C VAL A 442 -22.60 -11.42 -44.07
N ALA A 443 -21.85 -12.53 -44.14
CA ALA A 443 -21.12 -12.93 -45.35
C ALA A 443 -22.04 -13.16 -46.56
N ALA A 444 -23.20 -13.79 -46.35
CA ALA A 444 -24.21 -13.96 -47.40
C ALA A 444 -24.74 -12.61 -47.90
N SER A 445 -25.05 -11.67 -47.01
CA SER A 445 -25.53 -10.33 -47.37
C SER A 445 -24.48 -9.52 -48.16
N ALA A 446 -23.20 -9.64 -47.81
CA ALA A 446 -22.11 -9.03 -48.58
C ALA A 446 -21.99 -9.63 -49.99
N SER A 447 -22.06 -10.96 -50.12
CA SER A 447 -22.01 -11.62 -51.43
C SER A 447 -23.24 -11.32 -52.31
N ALA A 448 -24.40 -11.04 -51.71
CA ALA A 448 -25.59 -10.59 -52.43
C ALA A 448 -25.46 -9.15 -52.93
N ALA A 449 -24.83 -8.26 -52.15
CA ALA A 449 -24.52 -6.90 -52.58
C ALA A 449 -23.54 -6.89 -53.77
N GLU A 450 -22.43 -7.65 -53.67
CA GLU A 450 -21.47 -7.82 -54.77
C GLU A 450 -22.14 -8.41 -56.03
N GLN A 451 -23.11 -9.32 -55.89
CA GLN A 451 -23.90 -9.82 -57.02
C GLN A 451 -24.81 -8.75 -57.63
N SER A 452 -25.47 -7.91 -56.82
CA SER A 452 -26.31 -6.82 -57.36
C SER A 452 -25.52 -5.71 -58.06
N ASP A 453 -24.29 -5.42 -57.60
CA ASP A 453 -23.41 -4.47 -58.28
C ASP A 453 -22.91 -5.05 -59.63
N VAL A 454 -22.54 -6.34 -59.66
CA VAL A 454 -22.12 -7.02 -60.91
C VAL A 454 -23.27 -7.19 -61.90
N GLU A 455 -24.50 -7.46 -61.45
CA GLU A 455 -25.68 -7.50 -62.34
C GLU A 455 -25.98 -6.11 -62.94
N MET A 456 -25.77 -5.02 -62.19
CA MET A 456 -25.90 -3.65 -62.74
C MET A 456 -24.78 -3.28 -63.73
N GLU A 457 -23.55 -3.78 -63.58
CA GLU A 457 -22.51 -3.60 -64.60
C GLU A 457 -22.76 -4.46 -65.86
N MET A 458 -23.31 -5.66 -65.71
CA MET A 458 -23.53 -6.59 -66.83
C MET A 458 -24.63 -6.17 -67.82
N GLU A 459 -25.54 -5.25 -67.48
CA GLU A 459 -26.50 -4.70 -68.45
C GLU A 459 -25.89 -3.62 -69.38
N MET A 460 -24.68 -3.10 -69.13
CA MET A 460 -24.13 -1.95 -69.86
C MET A 460 -23.01 -2.20 -70.88
N GLU A 461 -22.36 -3.37 -70.94
CA GLU A 461 -21.38 -3.68 -72.02
C GLU A 461 -21.62 -5.02 -72.74
N GLY A 462 -22.10 -4.92 -73.98
CA GLY A 462 -22.25 -6.07 -74.88
C GLY A 462 -21.11 -6.19 -75.89
N GLY A 463 -20.14 -7.09 -75.65
CA GLY A 463 -19.31 -7.64 -76.74
C GLY A 463 -17.93 -8.20 -76.41
N GLY A 464 -17.73 -9.52 -76.65
CA GLY A 464 -16.60 -9.88 -77.51
C GLY A 464 -15.39 -10.71 -77.02
N SER A 465 -15.58 -11.75 -76.20
CA SER A 465 -14.71 -12.97 -76.25
C SER A 465 -13.24 -12.83 -75.74
N PRO A 466 -12.42 -13.91 -75.61
CA PRO A 466 -12.16 -14.41 -74.25
C PRO A 466 -10.68 -14.80 -73.92
N ILE A 467 -10.49 -15.32 -72.69
CA ILE A 467 -9.33 -16.08 -72.17
C ILE A 467 -8.13 -15.25 -71.63
N SER A 468 -7.97 -15.25 -70.31
CA SER A 468 -6.84 -15.96 -69.69
C SER A 468 -7.14 -16.39 -68.25
N ASN A 469 -6.91 -17.66 -67.93
CA ASN A 469 -7.11 -18.22 -66.58
C ASN A 469 -5.84 -18.03 -65.73
N GLN A 470 -5.92 -17.23 -64.66
CA GLN A 470 -4.99 -17.34 -63.54
C GLN A 470 -5.72 -17.77 -62.27
N LYS A 471 -5.41 -18.98 -61.79
CA LYS A 471 -5.84 -19.43 -60.46
C LYS A 471 -5.08 -18.63 -59.39
N LYS A 472 -5.70 -17.58 -58.83
CA LYS A 472 -5.30 -17.11 -57.50
C LYS A 472 -5.69 -18.16 -56.47
N SER A 473 -4.79 -18.42 -55.52
CA SER A 473 -5.04 -19.37 -54.43
C SER A 473 -6.12 -18.81 -53.50
N LEU A 474 -7.20 -19.55 -53.27
CA LEU A 474 -8.18 -19.21 -52.24
C LEU A 474 -7.59 -19.52 -50.86
N THR A 475 -6.96 -18.52 -50.26
CA THR A 475 -7.06 -18.35 -48.80
C THR A 475 -8.43 -17.74 -48.51
N PRO A 476 -9.18 -18.22 -47.51
CA PRO A 476 -10.43 -17.56 -47.12
C PRO A 476 -10.11 -16.14 -46.61
N PRO A 477 -10.97 -15.14 -46.88
CA PRO A 477 -10.76 -13.80 -46.34
C PRO A 477 -10.81 -13.83 -44.81
N GLU A 478 -9.92 -13.07 -44.17
CA GLU A 478 -9.97 -12.87 -42.72
C GLU A 478 -11.28 -12.18 -42.36
N ARG A 479 -12.11 -12.84 -41.54
CA ARG A 479 -13.43 -12.35 -41.17
C ARG A 479 -13.29 -11.11 -40.29
N ASP A 480 -13.86 -9.98 -40.72
CA ASP A 480 -13.88 -8.73 -39.96
C ASP A 480 -14.83 -8.85 -38.75
N MET A 481 -14.28 -9.30 -37.61
CA MET A 481 -15.01 -9.57 -36.38
C MET A 481 -15.59 -8.31 -35.69
N THR A 482 -15.35 -7.11 -36.23
CA THR A 482 -15.77 -5.83 -35.59
C THR A 482 -17.27 -5.52 -35.72
N LYS A 483 -18.04 -6.38 -36.39
CA LYS A 483 -19.43 -6.13 -36.83
C LYS A 483 -20.47 -7.10 -36.25
N LEU A 484 -20.22 -7.69 -35.08
CA LEU A 484 -21.24 -8.45 -34.34
C LEU A 484 -22.42 -7.53 -33.95
N SER A 485 -23.64 -8.06 -33.89
CA SER A 485 -24.77 -7.32 -33.32
C SER A 485 -24.61 -7.18 -31.80
N ASP A 486 -25.22 -6.15 -31.22
CA ASP A 486 -25.18 -5.92 -29.77
C ASP A 486 -25.68 -7.15 -29.00
N GLU A 487 -26.75 -7.83 -29.43
CA GLU A 487 -27.26 -9.05 -28.80
C GLU A 487 -26.22 -10.19 -28.74
N VAL A 488 -25.57 -10.51 -29.87
CA VAL A 488 -24.57 -11.60 -29.96
C VAL A 488 -23.30 -11.22 -29.20
N PHE A 489 -22.89 -9.95 -29.29
CA PHE A 489 -21.75 -9.44 -28.54
C PHE A 489 -21.99 -9.47 -27.03
N ILE A 490 -23.15 -9.00 -26.56
CA ILE A 490 -23.55 -9.04 -25.15
C ILE A 490 -23.54 -10.46 -24.61
N ARG A 491 -24.05 -11.45 -25.37
CA ARG A 491 -24.04 -12.86 -24.93
C ARG A 491 -22.63 -13.42 -24.78
N LEU A 492 -21.69 -13.07 -25.67
CA LEU A 492 -20.26 -13.36 -25.48
C LEU A 492 -19.70 -12.70 -24.21
N VAL A 493 -20.00 -11.42 -23.97
CA VAL A 493 -19.56 -10.70 -22.77
C VAL A 493 -20.12 -11.36 -21.50
N ARG A 494 -21.44 -11.61 -21.42
CA ARG A 494 -22.09 -12.24 -20.27
C ARG A 494 -21.48 -13.61 -19.97
N TRP A 495 -21.34 -14.48 -20.98
CA TRP A 495 -20.69 -15.78 -20.80
C TRP A 495 -19.28 -15.65 -20.22
N ARG A 496 -18.47 -14.71 -20.74
CA ARG A 496 -17.11 -14.47 -20.23
C ARG A 496 -17.11 -13.96 -18.79
N LEU A 497 -18.00 -13.03 -18.44
CA LEU A 497 -18.09 -12.44 -17.10
C LEU A 497 -18.65 -13.42 -16.06
N LEU A 498 -19.45 -14.40 -16.46
CA LEU A 498 -19.94 -15.47 -15.59
C LEU A 498 -18.90 -16.58 -15.33
N THR A 499 -17.78 -16.63 -16.06
CA THR A 499 -16.70 -17.59 -15.76
C THR A 499 -16.09 -17.36 -14.37
N ASN A 500 -15.68 -18.44 -13.69
CA ASN A 500 -15.01 -18.38 -12.38
C ASN A 500 -13.79 -17.45 -12.36
N GLN A 501 -13.12 -17.25 -13.50
CA GLN A 501 -12.04 -16.27 -13.64
C GLN A 501 -12.47 -14.86 -13.25
N CYS A 502 -13.62 -14.42 -13.76
CA CYS A 502 -14.21 -13.11 -13.50
C CYS A 502 -14.91 -13.08 -12.13
N GLN A 503 -15.62 -14.16 -11.75
CA GLN A 503 -16.36 -14.27 -10.49
C GLN A 503 -15.48 -14.42 -9.24
N ASN A 504 -14.21 -14.82 -9.39
CA ASN A 504 -13.22 -14.78 -8.31
C ASN A 504 -12.43 -13.47 -8.33
N GLN A 505 -11.83 -13.09 -9.46
CA GLN A 505 -10.84 -12.01 -9.47
C GLN A 505 -11.45 -10.62 -9.68
N GLY A 506 -12.67 -10.52 -10.21
CA GLY A 506 -13.23 -9.27 -10.71
C GLY A 506 -12.73 -8.91 -12.11
N PHE A 507 -13.19 -7.78 -12.64
CA PHE A 507 -12.95 -7.36 -14.01
C PHE A 507 -13.03 -5.84 -14.19
N VAL A 508 -12.39 -5.34 -15.26
CA VAL A 508 -12.51 -3.96 -15.74
C VAL A 508 -13.02 -3.96 -17.18
N LEU A 509 -14.22 -3.43 -17.41
CA LEU A 509 -14.71 -3.16 -18.76
C LEU A 509 -14.21 -1.78 -19.23
N ASP A 510 -13.53 -1.77 -20.37
CA ASP A 510 -12.88 -0.58 -20.94
C ASP A 510 -13.69 -0.06 -22.13
N GLY A 511 -14.40 1.05 -21.90
CA GLY A 511 -15.21 1.72 -22.92
C GLY A 511 -16.53 1.04 -23.28
N PHE A 512 -17.05 0.15 -22.44
CA PHE A 512 -18.28 -0.62 -22.69
C PHE A 512 -19.03 -0.90 -21.36
N PRO A 513 -20.38 -0.88 -21.30
CA PRO A 513 -21.33 -0.58 -22.40
C PRO A 513 -21.30 0.88 -22.86
N GLU A 514 -21.77 1.10 -24.08
CA GLU A 514 -21.74 2.39 -24.79
C GLU A 514 -23.12 3.08 -24.82
N ASN A 515 -24.22 2.33 -24.70
CA ASN A 515 -25.60 2.82 -24.83
C ASN A 515 -26.60 2.09 -23.91
N LEU A 516 -27.82 2.63 -23.81
CA LEU A 516 -28.93 2.08 -23.00
C LEU A 516 -29.26 0.60 -23.30
N ASN A 517 -29.31 0.22 -24.58
CA ASN A 517 -29.71 -1.14 -24.98
C ASN A 517 -28.65 -2.17 -24.61
N GLN A 518 -27.37 -1.84 -24.82
CA GLN A 518 -26.24 -2.66 -24.36
C GLN A 518 -26.26 -2.80 -22.83
N ALA A 519 -26.50 -1.72 -22.09
CA ALA A 519 -26.56 -1.79 -20.63
C ALA A 519 -27.71 -2.70 -20.13
N LYS A 520 -28.92 -2.53 -20.69
CA LYS A 520 -30.08 -3.41 -20.40
C LYS A 520 -29.77 -4.88 -20.66
N LEU A 521 -29.30 -5.21 -21.86
CA LEU A 521 -28.98 -6.60 -22.23
C LEU A 521 -27.81 -7.17 -21.41
N LEU A 522 -26.85 -6.35 -20.98
CA LEU A 522 -25.69 -6.78 -20.20
C LEU A 522 -26.03 -7.13 -18.76
N PHE A 523 -26.88 -6.32 -18.10
CA PHE A 523 -27.11 -6.40 -16.65
C PHE A 523 -28.41 -7.09 -16.24
N ALA A 524 -29.35 -7.33 -17.16
CA ALA A 524 -30.58 -8.07 -16.86
C ALA A 524 -30.30 -9.44 -16.19
N ALA A 525 -31.15 -9.84 -15.25
CA ALA A 525 -31.14 -11.16 -14.65
C ALA A 525 -31.20 -12.28 -15.71
N SER A 526 -30.64 -13.45 -15.40
CA SER A 526 -30.98 -14.70 -16.09
C SER A 526 -32.28 -15.26 -15.50
N ASP A 527 -32.97 -16.13 -16.25
CA ASP A 527 -34.20 -16.80 -15.81
C ASP A 527 -34.05 -17.40 -14.39
N ASP A 528 -32.94 -18.13 -14.14
CA ASP A 528 -32.56 -18.69 -12.83
C ASP A 528 -32.53 -17.70 -11.65
N VAL A 529 -32.39 -16.40 -11.93
CA VAL A 529 -32.32 -15.31 -10.94
C VAL A 529 -33.67 -14.61 -10.80
N MET A 530 -34.51 -14.64 -11.82
CA MET A 530 -35.87 -14.08 -11.76
C MET A 530 -36.79 -14.93 -10.86
N GLU A 531 -36.70 -16.26 -10.91
CA GLU A 531 -37.46 -17.16 -10.02
C GLU A 531 -37.17 -16.96 -8.52
N ALA A 532 -36.09 -16.26 -8.17
CA ALA A 532 -35.68 -15.99 -6.80
C ALA A 532 -36.01 -14.55 -6.31
N ALA A 533 -36.67 -13.72 -7.12
CA ALA A 533 -36.79 -12.28 -6.91
C ALA A 533 -38.24 -11.73 -6.87
N GLU A 534 -39.26 -12.60 -6.81
CA GLU A 534 -40.67 -12.23 -7.03
C GLU A 534 -41.33 -11.34 -5.94
N GLU A 535 -40.66 -11.01 -4.83
CA GLU A 535 -41.30 -10.27 -3.71
C GLU A 535 -41.12 -8.74 -3.72
N ASP A 536 -40.15 -8.15 -4.45
CA ASP A 536 -39.78 -6.72 -4.38
C ASP A 536 -39.70 -6.00 -5.76
N ALA A 537 -40.56 -6.36 -6.72
CA ALA A 537 -40.57 -5.76 -8.06
C ALA A 537 -41.31 -4.40 -8.13
N ASP A 538 -40.57 -3.29 -7.94
CA ASP A 538 -41.04 -1.90 -8.09
C ASP A 538 -41.35 -1.53 -9.57
N GLU A 539 -42.38 -0.71 -9.82
CA GLU A 539 -42.90 -0.44 -11.18
C GLU A 539 -41.95 0.44 -12.02
N GLY A 540 -41.01 -0.21 -12.73
CA GLY A 540 -40.18 0.42 -13.77
C GLY A 540 -38.68 0.10 -13.72
N ARG A 541 -38.22 -0.64 -12.71
CA ARG A 541 -36.82 -1.09 -12.59
C ARG A 541 -36.60 -2.41 -13.35
N ASP A 542 -35.38 -2.68 -13.79
CA ASP A 542 -35.02 -3.98 -14.39
C ASP A 542 -34.47 -4.89 -13.29
N VAL A 543 -34.85 -6.18 -13.24
CA VAL A 543 -34.22 -7.14 -12.30
C VAL A 543 -32.79 -7.41 -12.78
N LEU A 544 -31.79 -7.17 -11.93
CA LEU A 544 -30.37 -7.19 -12.31
C LEU A 544 -29.63 -8.45 -11.85
N ASP A 545 -28.61 -8.87 -12.60
CA ASP A 545 -27.72 -9.96 -12.23
C ASP A 545 -26.55 -9.48 -11.33
N PRO A 546 -26.54 -9.78 -10.01
CA PRO A 546 -25.50 -9.31 -9.09
C PRO A 546 -24.08 -9.84 -9.42
N ARG A 547 -23.99 -10.91 -10.22
CA ARG A 547 -22.73 -11.48 -10.72
C ARG A 547 -22.06 -10.58 -11.75
N ILE A 548 -22.83 -9.73 -12.44
CA ILE A 548 -22.37 -8.93 -13.60
C ILE A 548 -22.46 -7.42 -13.33
N VAL A 549 -23.45 -6.95 -12.55
CA VAL A 549 -23.61 -5.53 -12.17
C VAL A 549 -22.30 -4.96 -11.61
N PRO A 550 -21.84 -3.78 -12.07
CA PRO A 550 -20.59 -3.18 -11.59
C PRO A 550 -20.73 -2.68 -10.15
N ASP A 551 -19.67 -2.83 -9.36
CA ASP A 551 -19.60 -2.21 -8.03
C ASP A 551 -19.22 -0.72 -8.13
N ARG A 552 -18.53 -0.34 -9.22
CA ARG A 552 -18.01 1.01 -9.46
C ARG A 552 -18.00 1.35 -10.95
N VAL A 553 -18.61 2.47 -11.33
CA VAL A 553 -18.57 3.02 -12.70
C VAL A 553 -17.81 4.35 -12.69
N VAL A 554 -16.83 4.49 -13.57
CA VAL A 554 -15.99 5.69 -13.74
C VAL A 554 -16.24 6.25 -15.14
N ILE A 555 -16.50 7.55 -15.23
CA ILE A 555 -16.73 8.24 -16.51
C ILE A 555 -15.67 9.33 -16.66
N LEU A 556 -14.77 9.19 -17.64
CA LEU A 556 -13.80 10.25 -17.93
C LEU A 556 -14.44 11.33 -18.80
N GLU A 557 -14.30 12.59 -18.39
CA GLU A 557 -14.86 13.75 -19.09
C GLU A 557 -13.72 14.64 -19.61
N ALA A 558 -13.90 15.22 -20.81
CA ALA A 558 -12.90 16.05 -21.46
C ALA A 558 -13.53 16.93 -22.56
N SER A 559 -12.91 18.09 -22.83
CA SER A 559 -13.23 18.93 -24.00
C SER A 559 -12.56 18.40 -25.28
N ASP A 560 -13.13 18.71 -26.44
CA ASP A 560 -12.62 18.23 -27.72
C ASP A 560 -11.28 18.90 -28.09
N GLU A 561 -11.06 20.15 -27.67
CA GLU A 561 -9.78 20.85 -27.80
C GLU A 561 -8.68 20.15 -26.98
N PHE A 562 -8.96 19.81 -25.73
CA PHE A 562 -8.01 19.12 -24.86
C PHE A 562 -7.63 17.75 -25.43
N LEU A 563 -8.61 16.96 -25.87
CA LEU A 563 -8.34 15.64 -26.48
C LEU A 563 -7.52 15.77 -27.76
N THR A 564 -7.79 16.79 -28.58
CA THR A 564 -7.06 17.05 -29.84
C THR A 564 -5.62 17.50 -29.57
N GLN A 565 -5.40 18.44 -28.64
CA GLN A 565 -4.06 18.88 -28.23
C GLN A 565 -3.25 17.73 -27.62
N ARG A 566 -3.91 16.90 -26.78
CA ARG A 566 -3.29 15.71 -26.20
C ARG A 566 -2.85 14.72 -27.27
N LEU A 567 -3.67 14.47 -28.29
CA LEU A 567 -3.30 13.61 -29.43
C LEU A 567 -2.04 14.10 -30.14
N GLN A 568 -1.93 15.41 -30.38
CA GLN A 568 -0.79 16.06 -31.03
C GLN A 568 0.50 16.01 -30.19
N SER A 569 0.38 15.87 -28.86
CA SER A 569 1.52 15.76 -27.94
C SER A 569 2.13 14.36 -27.85
N VAL A 570 1.41 13.32 -28.28
CA VAL A 570 1.86 11.92 -28.19
C VAL A 570 2.74 11.56 -29.41
N PRO A 571 3.94 10.97 -29.22
CA PRO A 571 4.78 10.52 -30.33
C PRO A 571 4.03 9.57 -31.26
N ALA A 572 4.13 9.78 -32.58
CA ALA A 572 3.39 9.02 -33.58
C ALA A 572 3.64 7.49 -33.57
N ALA A 573 4.72 7.03 -32.94
CA ALA A 573 5.02 5.60 -32.72
C ALA A 573 4.23 4.97 -31.56
N GLN A 574 3.55 5.76 -30.72
CA GLN A 574 2.73 5.32 -29.59
C GLN A 574 1.22 5.45 -29.88
N LEU A 575 0.83 6.09 -30.99
CA LEU A 575 -0.57 6.18 -31.42
C LEU A 575 -1.02 4.86 -32.07
N GLN A 576 -2.08 4.27 -31.54
CA GLN A 576 -2.81 3.18 -32.21
C GLN A 576 -3.37 3.66 -33.56
N ASP A 577 -3.52 2.76 -34.55
CA ASP A 577 -4.02 3.12 -35.89
C ASP A 577 -5.37 3.84 -35.87
N LYS A 578 -6.27 3.47 -34.96
CA LYS A 578 -7.58 4.09 -34.73
C LYS A 578 -7.48 5.58 -34.29
N HIS A 579 -6.32 6.01 -33.79
CA HIS A 579 -6.05 7.37 -33.28
C HIS A 579 -5.21 8.24 -34.24
N LYS A 580 -5.17 7.91 -35.54
CA LYS A 580 -4.60 8.79 -36.58
C LYS A 580 -5.65 9.82 -37.02
N ASP A 581 -5.24 11.05 -37.31
CA ASP A 581 -6.08 12.26 -37.42
C ASP A 581 -7.47 12.06 -38.07
N LYS A 582 -7.52 11.42 -39.25
CA LYS A 582 -8.76 11.20 -40.02
C LYS A 582 -9.74 10.23 -39.35
N HIS A 583 -9.27 9.29 -38.53
CA HIS A 583 -10.12 8.37 -37.78
C HIS A 583 -10.51 8.94 -36.43
N PHE A 584 -9.61 9.65 -35.74
CA PHE A 584 -9.90 10.22 -34.43
C PHE A 584 -11.08 11.21 -34.47
N ALA A 585 -11.09 12.16 -35.41
CA ALA A 585 -12.17 13.13 -35.53
C ALA A 585 -13.54 12.47 -35.79
N LYS A 586 -13.56 11.38 -36.57
CA LYS A 586 -14.78 10.59 -36.81
C LYS A 586 -15.26 9.89 -35.54
N LEU A 587 -14.37 9.17 -34.84
CA LEU A 587 -14.70 8.43 -33.61
C LEU A 587 -15.16 9.37 -32.48
N LEU A 588 -14.64 10.60 -32.43
CA LEU A 588 -15.09 11.61 -31.48
C LEU A 588 -16.51 12.11 -31.83
N ALA A 589 -16.78 12.40 -33.10
CA ALA A 589 -18.12 12.78 -33.55
C ALA A 589 -19.16 11.67 -33.28
N GLU A 590 -18.87 10.42 -33.65
CA GLU A 590 -19.74 9.27 -33.38
C GLU A 590 -20.04 9.10 -31.88
N HIS A 591 -19.03 9.28 -31.02
CA HIS A 591 -19.21 9.26 -29.56
C HIS A 591 -20.06 10.42 -29.03
N ARG A 592 -19.92 11.63 -29.58
CA ARG A 592 -20.76 12.78 -29.20
C ARG A 592 -22.20 12.63 -29.68
N GLU A 593 -22.43 12.11 -30.89
CA GLU A 593 -23.77 11.82 -31.42
C GLU A 593 -24.49 10.75 -30.58
N LEU A 594 -23.81 9.65 -30.23
CA LEU A 594 -24.36 8.58 -29.36
C LEU A 594 -24.75 9.06 -27.95
N ASN A 595 -24.17 10.17 -27.47
CA ASN A 595 -24.45 10.75 -26.16
C ASN A 595 -25.20 12.10 -26.25
N ALA A 596 -25.69 12.49 -27.42
CA ALA A 596 -26.44 13.73 -27.62
C ALA A 596 -27.89 13.65 -27.10
N VAL A 597 -28.45 12.43 -27.01
CA VAL A 597 -29.78 12.16 -26.44
C VAL A 597 -29.58 11.35 -25.16
N TYR A 598 -29.70 12.04 -24.02
CA TYR A 598 -29.44 11.49 -22.69
C TYR A 598 -30.27 10.22 -22.41
N GLU A 599 -31.55 10.22 -22.81
CA GLU A 599 -32.49 9.11 -22.63
C GLU A 599 -32.12 7.83 -23.42
N SER A 600 -31.09 7.88 -24.27
CA SER A 600 -30.51 6.72 -24.98
C SER A 600 -29.10 6.35 -24.52
N SER A 601 -28.50 7.17 -23.65
CA SER A 601 -27.14 7.01 -23.15
C SER A 601 -27.01 5.86 -22.13
N PHE A 602 -25.77 5.43 -21.89
CA PHE A 602 -25.46 4.54 -20.77
C PHE A 602 -25.73 5.20 -19.39
N LEU A 603 -25.53 6.51 -19.25
CA LEU A 603 -25.70 7.21 -17.97
C LEU A 603 -27.16 7.13 -17.49
N TYR A 604 -28.10 7.43 -18.37
CA TYR A 604 -29.54 7.31 -18.06
C TYR A 604 -29.96 5.90 -17.62
N TYR A 605 -29.29 4.84 -18.07
CA TYR A 605 -29.51 3.49 -17.52
C TYR A 605 -29.05 3.37 -16.07
N LEU A 606 -27.87 3.91 -15.75
CA LEU A 606 -27.32 3.89 -14.40
C LEU A 606 -28.22 4.65 -13.44
N ASP A 607 -28.72 5.82 -13.84
CA ASP A 607 -29.64 6.63 -13.04
C ASP A 607 -31.02 5.95 -12.86
N LEU A 608 -31.55 5.26 -13.89
CA LEU A 608 -32.79 4.46 -13.78
C LEU A 608 -32.66 3.28 -12.81
N GLN A 609 -31.47 2.70 -12.66
CA GLN A 609 -31.21 1.56 -11.77
C GLN A 609 -30.50 1.96 -10.46
N GLU A 610 -30.39 3.27 -10.16
CA GLU A 610 -29.70 3.84 -8.99
C GLU A 610 -28.22 3.39 -8.83
N ILE A 611 -27.56 3.04 -9.93
CA ILE A 611 -26.15 2.61 -9.96
C ILE A 611 -25.23 3.84 -9.96
N LEU A 612 -24.59 4.10 -8.82
CA LEU A 612 -23.69 5.25 -8.67
C LEU A 612 -22.48 5.20 -9.62
N TYR A 613 -22.32 6.27 -10.39
CA TYR A 613 -21.14 6.52 -11.24
C TYR A 613 -20.38 7.78 -10.81
N PHE A 614 -19.11 7.85 -11.20
CA PHE A 614 -18.20 8.92 -10.80
C PHE A 614 -17.61 9.61 -12.04
N PRO A 615 -18.09 10.83 -12.37
CA PRO A 615 -17.47 11.65 -13.42
C PRO A 615 -16.11 12.17 -12.95
N ILE A 616 -15.11 12.11 -13.83
CA ILE A 616 -13.76 12.63 -13.63
C ILE A 616 -13.37 13.46 -14.86
N ASP A 617 -13.52 14.78 -14.73
CA ASP A 617 -12.90 15.72 -15.66
C ASP A 617 -11.37 15.58 -15.62
N ILE A 618 -10.78 15.36 -16.79
CA ILE A 618 -9.32 15.20 -16.97
C ILE A 618 -8.63 16.51 -17.40
N THR A 619 -9.38 17.60 -17.55
CA THR A 619 -8.87 18.91 -18.00
C THR A 619 -8.45 19.84 -16.86
N THR A 620 -9.02 19.66 -15.66
CA THR A 620 -8.76 20.48 -14.46
C THR A 620 -7.55 20.06 -13.61
N GLY A 621 -6.75 19.09 -14.07
CA GLY A 621 -5.52 18.66 -13.40
C GLY A 621 -4.25 19.17 -14.10
N ASP A 622 -3.27 19.66 -13.33
CA ASP A 622 -1.98 20.12 -13.86
C ASP A 622 -1.22 19.00 -14.62
N GLY A 623 -0.99 19.24 -15.92
CA GLY A 623 0.18 18.77 -16.69
C GLY A 623 0.42 17.26 -16.82
N LEU A 624 -0.09 16.66 -17.89
CA LEU A 624 0.32 15.36 -18.51
C LEU A 624 0.24 14.07 -17.67
N LEU A 625 0.29 14.11 -16.34
CA LEU A 625 0.46 12.94 -15.48
C LEU A 625 -0.88 12.31 -15.08
N MET A 626 -1.22 11.16 -15.69
CA MET A 626 -2.39 10.36 -15.29
C MET A 626 -2.30 9.79 -13.85
N GLN A 627 -1.14 9.90 -13.21
CA GLN A 627 -0.86 9.46 -11.83
C GLN A 627 -1.88 10.03 -10.82
N ASN A 628 -2.29 11.30 -10.96
CA ASN A 628 -3.25 11.94 -10.06
C ASN A 628 -4.65 11.30 -10.11
N ILE A 629 -5.09 10.83 -11.30
CA ILE A 629 -6.39 10.19 -11.49
C ILE A 629 -6.41 8.81 -10.81
N ILE A 630 -5.31 8.04 -10.94
CA ILE A 630 -5.16 6.74 -10.27
C ILE A 630 -5.24 6.90 -8.74
N GLY A 631 -4.69 7.97 -8.16
CA GLY A 631 -4.85 8.27 -6.73
C GLY A 631 -6.31 8.40 -6.30
N LYS A 632 -7.07 9.28 -6.98
CA LYS A 632 -8.52 9.48 -6.72
C LYS A 632 -9.32 8.19 -6.87
N LEU A 633 -9.02 7.40 -7.91
CA LEU A 633 -9.67 6.12 -8.15
C LEU A 633 -9.34 5.08 -7.07
N MET A 634 -8.08 4.96 -6.64
CA MET A 634 -7.72 4.02 -5.58
C MET A 634 -8.39 4.32 -4.23
N ASP A 635 -8.66 5.59 -3.93
CA ASP A 635 -9.43 5.98 -2.73
C ASP A 635 -10.92 5.62 -2.83
N MET A 636 -11.50 5.70 -4.03
CA MET A 636 -12.91 5.34 -4.33
C MET A 636 -13.14 3.81 -4.40
N LEU A 637 -12.18 3.08 -4.99
CA LEU A 637 -12.19 1.61 -5.10
C LEU A 637 -11.80 0.94 -3.76
N GLY A 638 -11.03 1.63 -2.91
CA GLY A 638 -10.51 1.10 -1.65
C GLY A 638 -9.30 0.19 -1.83
N LYS A 639 -8.93 -0.59 -0.80
CA LYS A 639 -7.79 -1.52 -0.87
C LYS A 639 -8.15 -2.77 -1.69
N PRO A 640 -7.24 -3.31 -2.52
CA PRO A 640 -7.46 -4.58 -3.23
C PRO A 640 -7.87 -5.73 -2.29
N ARG A 641 -8.86 -6.51 -2.73
CA ARG A 641 -9.47 -7.65 -2.00
C ARG A 641 -9.17 -8.98 -2.69
N ASN A 642 -7.92 -9.13 -3.12
CA ASN A 642 -7.46 -10.25 -3.95
C ASN A 642 -6.02 -10.63 -3.54
N TYR A 643 -5.60 -11.88 -3.78
CA TYR A 643 -4.27 -12.36 -3.45
C TYR A 643 -3.20 -11.70 -4.32
N GLY A 644 -2.28 -10.96 -3.71
CA GLY A 644 -1.09 -10.43 -4.37
C GLY A 644 -0.31 -9.42 -3.54
N ARG A 645 0.96 -9.21 -3.93
CA ARG A 645 1.69 -7.99 -3.56
C ARG A 645 1.06 -6.83 -4.35
N VAL A 646 0.44 -5.88 -3.65
CA VAL A 646 0.10 -4.58 -4.25
C VAL A 646 1.42 -3.92 -4.67
N ASN A 647 1.51 -3.38 -5.88
CA ASN A 647 2.73 -2.71 -6.33
C ASN A 647 3.09 -1.57 -5.36
N ILE A 648 4.27 -1.65 -4.73
CA ILE A 648 4.72 -0.70 -3.69
C ILE A 648 4.69 0.73 -4.20
N PHE A 649 5.04 0.96 -5.47
CA PHE A 649 5.02 2.29 -6.07
C PHE A 649 3.58 2.86 -6.11
N CYS A 650 2.56 2.05 -6.35
CA CYS A 650 1.16 2.49 -6.30
C CYS A 650 0.70 2.84 -4.86
N LEU A 651 1.16 2.10 -3.85
CA LEU A 651 0.92 2.47 -2.44
C LEU A 651 1.65 3.77 -2.04
N LEU A 652 2.82 4.06 -2.63
CA LEU A 652 3.51 5.33 -2.44
C LEU A 652 2.76 6.48 -3.14
N PHE A 653 2.33 6.29 -4.40
CA PHE A 653 1.52 7.27 -5.15
C PHE A 653 0.19 7.61 -4.46
N GLN A 654 -0.48 6.64 -3.81
CA GLN A 654 -1.67 6.93 -2.97
C GLN A 654 -1.39 7.99 -1.90
N ASN A 655 -0.32 7.80 -1.12
CA ASN A 655 0.00 8.67 0.01
C ASN A 655 0.47 10.07 -0.42
N ILE A 656 1.02 10.18 -1.63
CA ILE A 656 1.39 11.46 -2.26
C ILE A 656 0.11 12.18 -2.74
N ASN A 657 -0.67 11.55 -3.61
CA ASN A 657 -1.86 12.14 -4.22
C ASN A 657 -2.90 12.59 -3.19
N LYS A 658 -3.15 11.77 -2.17
CA LYS A 658 -4.11 12.06 -1.09
C LYS A 658 -3.69 13.22 -0.18
N ARG A 659 -2.38 13.51 -0.12
CA ARG A 659 -1.84 14.67 0.62
C ARG A 659 -1.83 15.93 -0.23
N LEU A 660 -1.45 15.85 -1.50
CA LEU A 660 -1.49 16.97 -2.44
C LEU A 660 -2.88 17.65 -2.50
N SER A 661 -3.96 16.85 -2.47
CA SER A 661 -5.33 17.38 -2.39
C SER A 661 -5.64 18.12 -1.08
N LEU A 662 -5.20 17.58 0.07
CA LEU A 662 -5.40 18.23 1.37
C LEU A 662 -4.58 19.53 1.48
N THR A 663 -3.34 19.53 1.01
CA THR A 663 -2.50 20.74 1.01
C THR A 663 -3.02 21.84 0.10
N PHE A 664 -3.78 21.51 -0.96
CA PHE A 664 -4.41 22.51 -1.81
C PHE A 664 -5.55 23.24 -1.09
N GLU A 665 -6.42 22.47 -0.40
CA GLU A 665 -7.48 23.03 0.45
C GLU A 665 -6.91 23.86 1.61
N GLU A 666 -5.82 23.40 2.24
CA GLU A 666 -5.11 24.13 3.30
C GLU A 666 -4.41 25.40 2.79
N GLU A 667 -3.77 25.38 1.61
CA GLU A 667 -3.17 26.59 1.01
C GLU A 667 -4.23 27.62 0.59
N GLU A 668 -5.37 27.19 0.05
CA GLU A 668 -6.46 28.10 -0.31
C GLU A 668 -7.10 28.73 0.94
N ALA A 669 -7.37 27.93 1.97
CA ALA A 669 -7.82 28.44 3.27
C ALA A 669 -6.83 29.42 3.89
N LEU A 670 -5.52 29.13 3.82
CA LEU A 670 -4.47 30.00 4.35
C LEU A 670 -4.33 31.31 3.54
N LYS A 671 -4.45 31.28 2.22
CA LYS A 671 -4.52 32.48 1.36
C LYS A 671 -5.70 33.37 1.75
N ASN A 672 -6.88 32.77 1.92
CA ASN A 672 -8.09 33.49 2.26
C ASN A 672 -7.99 34.12 3.66
N ALA A 673 -7.40 33.42 4.64
CA ALA A 673 -7.09 33.98 5.95
C ALA A 673 -6.07 35.14 5.89
N GLN A 674 -4.95 34.98 5.16
CA GLN A 674 -3.92 36.03 5.02
C GLN A 674 -4.43 37.27 4.29
N ASN A 675 -5.31 37.12 3.30
CA ASN A 675 -5.96 38.25 2.63
C ASN A 675 -6.91 38.99 3.57
N PHE A 676 -7.62 38.26 4.45
CA PHE A 676 -8.52 38.84 5.45
C PHE A 676 -7.76 39.59 6.56
N GLU A 677 -6.65 39.03 7.07
CA GLU A 677 -5.77 39.72 8.02
C GLU A 677 -5.15 40.98 7.40
N LYS A 678 -4.66 40.92 6.15
CA LYS A 678 -4.15 42.10 5.45
C LYS A 678 -5.18 43.22 5.33
N SER A 679 -6.43 42.90 5.00
CA SER A 679 -7.50 43.92 4.95
C SER A 679 -7.68 44.61 6.29
N GLN A 680 -7.67 43.87 7.41
CA GLN A 680 -7.79 44.46 8.74
C GLN A 680 -6.57 45.31 9.13
N VAL A 681 -5.36 44.89 8.76
CA VAL A 681 -4.15 45.68 9.01
C VAL A 681 -4.13 46.95 8.16
N GLU A 682 -4.45 46.87 6.86
CA GLU A 682 -4.54 48.07 6.02
C GLU A 682 -5.62 49.05 6.49
N ASP A 683 -6.76 48.57 6.99
CA ASP A 683 -7.81 49.45 7.51
C ASP A 683 -7.45 50.07 8.87
N ALA A 684 -6.78 49.32 9.76
CA ALA A 684 -6.23 49.85 11.00
C ALA A 684 -5.10 50.87 10.76
N GLU A 685 -4.21 50.62 9.80
CA GLU A 685 -3.15 51.57 9.40
C GLU A 685 -3.72 52.86 8.82
N LYS A 686 -4.86 52.80 8.10
CA LYS A 686 -5.59 54.00 7.63
C LYS A 686 -6.19 54.80 8.81
N GLU A 687 -6.76 54.13 9.81
CA GLU A 687 -7.30 54.81 11.01
C GLU A 687 -6.18 55.44 11.86
N ASP A 688 -5.08 54.73 12.11
CA ASP A 688 -3.92 55.27 12.83
C ASP A 688 -3.25 56.42 12.07
N MET A 689 -3.07 56.31 10.74
CA MET A 689 -2.55 57.41 9.93
C MET A 689 -3.46 58.64 9.92
N ALA A 690 -4.79 58.46 9.90
CA ALA A 690 -5.73 59.57 10.02
C ALA A 690 -5.68 60.22 11.42
N MET A 691 -5.45 59.43 12.48
CA MET A 691 -5.26 59.95 13.83
C MET A 691 -3.93 60.71 13.97
N ILE A 692 -2.87 60.22 13.35
CA ILE A 692 -1.55 60.88 13.28
C ILE A 692 -1.64 62.19 12.48
N GLU A 693 -2.23 62.21 11.29
CA GLU A 693 -2.42 63.45 10.52
C GLU A 693 -3.26 64.48 11.28
N SER A 694 -4.35 64.05 11.93
CA SER A 694 -5.19 64.94 12.75
C SER A 694 -4.37 65.57 13.88
N ARG A 695 -3.57 64.76 14.58
CA ARG A 695 -2.70 65.23 15.67
C ARG A 695 -1.57 66.13 15.18
N GLU A 696 -0.91 65.79 14.07
CA GLU A 696 0.08 66.67 13.45
C GLU A 696 -0.54 68.00 12.98
N LEU A 697 -1.80 67.99 12.54
CA LEU A 697 -2.52 69.19 12.15
C LEU A 697 -2.85 70.07 13.36
N GLU A 698 -3.22 69.49 14.50
CA GLU A 698 -3.39 70.21 15.77
C GLU A 698 -2.05 70.73 16.31
N GLU A 699 -0.99 69.92 16.34
CA GLU A 699 0.34 70.35 16.76
C GLU A 699 0.90 71.42 15.81
N ARG A 700 0.65 71.36 14.49
CA ARG A 700 0.97 72.45 13.55
C ARG A 700 0.16 73.71 13.83
N ARG A 701 -1.15 73.62 14.11
CA ARG A 701 -1.97 74.79 14.48
C ARG A 701 -1.46 75.44 15.77
N ALA A 702 -1.21 74.65 16.81
CA ALA A 702 -0.66 75.12 18.08
C ALA A 702 0.74 75.75 17.92
N ASN A 703 1.62 75.12 17.12
CA ASN A 703 2.93 75.66 16.81
C ASN A 703 2.85 76.94 15.97
N ILE A 704 1.98 77.04 14.96
CA ILE A 704 1.75 78.27 14.20
C ILE A 704 1.21 79.37 15.11
N GLN A 705 0.30 79.06 16.04
CA GLN A 705 -0.28 80.03 16.97
C GLN A 705 0.77 80.54 17.97
N GLN A 706 1.56 79.65 18.57
CA GLN A 706 2.74 80.04 19.36
C GLN A 706 3.78 80.81 18.54
N TRP A 707 3.98 80.46 17.27
CA TRP A 707 4.97 81.11 16.41
C TRP A 707 4.51 82.50 15.99
N MET A 708 3.21 82.72 15.74
CA MET A 708 2.62 84.05 15.56
C MET A 708 2.72 84.90 16.82
N GLU A 709 2.47 84.33 18.01
CA GLU A 709 2.61 85.04 19.28
C GLU A 709 4.08 85.39 19.58
N LYS A 710 5.01 84.45 19.33
CA LYS A 710 6.45 84.69 19.36
C LYS A 710 6.87 85.73 18.31
N LEU A 711 6.33 85.72 17.09
CA LEU A 711 6.62 86.72 16.05
C LEU A 711 6.08 88.11 16.44
N ALA A 712 4.93 88.19 17.09
CA ALA A 712 4.37 89.44 17.65
C ALA A 712 5.12 89.93 18.89
N LYS A 713 5.96 89.09 19.52
CA LYS A 713 6.92 89.48 20.56
C LYS A 713 8.26 89.87 19.94
N VAL A 714 8.80 89.06 19.04
CA VAL A 714 10.04 89.31 18.28
C VAL A 714 9.95 90.60 17.48
N LYS A 715 8.84 90.93 16.81
CA LYS A 715 8.69 92.23 16.12
C LYS A 715 8.70 93.46 17.04
N ARG A 716 8.34 93.30 18.32
CA ARG A 716 8.52 94.36 19.34
C ARG A 716 9.97 94.42 19.79
N GLU A 717 10.55 93.28 20.13
CA GLU A 717 11.96 93.19 20.52
C GLU A 717 12.92 93.53 19.36
N GLU A 718 12.54 93.39 18.09
CA GLU A 718 13.32 93.78 16.91
C GLU A 718 13.25 95.29 16.69
N PHE A 719 12.08 95.91 16.83
CA PHE A 719 11.95 97.36 16.84
C PHE A 719 12.81 98.00 17.96
N GLU A 720 12.76 97.41 19.16
CA GLU A 720 13.61 97.80 20.30
C GLU A 720 15.11 97.45 20.09
N ARG A 721 15.43 96.37 19.36
CA ARG A 721 16.82 96.00 19.01
C ARG A 721 17.40 96.80 17.86
N GLU A 722 16.64 97.25 16.87
CA GLU A 722 17.16 98.11 15.79
C GLU A 722 17.60 99.47 16.37
N GLU A 723 16.80 100.04 17.27
CA GLU A 723 17.15 101.27 17.99
C GLU A 723 18.40 101.06 18.88
N ALA A 724 18.55 99.89 19.50
CA ALA A 724 19.73 99.53 20.30
C ALA A 724 20.98 99.12 19.46
N ALA A 725 20.82 98.50 18.30
CA ALA A 725 21.91 97.95 17.48
C ALA A 725 22.74 99.02 16.77
N LEU A 726 22.20 100.24 16.64
CA LEU A 726 22.97 101.41 16.24
C LEU A 726 24.00 101.85 17.30
N VAL A 727 23.86 101.43 18.56
CA VAL A 727 24.74 101.85 19.67
C VAL A 727 26.12 101.16 19.65
N PRO A 728 26.26 99.83 19.48
CA PRO A 728 27.56 99.17 19.39
C PRO A 728 28.41 99.61 18.20
N LEU A 729 27.80 99.78 17.01
CA LEU A 729 28.52 100.25 15.82
C LEU A 729 29.07 101.67 16.03
N ARG A 730 28.26 102.55 16.63
CA ARG A 730 28.68 103.91 17.02
C ARG A 730 29.80 103.90 18.07
N HIS A 731 29.78 102.96 19.03
CA HIS A 731 30.87 102.76 19.99
C HIS A 731 32.15 102.24 19.33
N TYR A 732 32.07 101.20 18.49
CA TYR A 732 33.22 100.60 17.83
C TYR A 732 33.92 101.60 16.90
N LEU A 733 33.14 102.35 16.11
CA LEU A 733 33.67 103.46 15.31
C LEU A 733 34.37 104.50 16.19
N MET A 734 33.75 104.96 17.28
CA MET A 734 34.33 105.96 18.17
C MET A 734 35.55 105.47 18.98
N ALA A 735 35.67 104.16 19.24
CA ALA A 735 36.75 103.59 20.06
C ALA A 735 37.96 103.09 19.26
N HIS A 736 37.76 102.54 18.06
CA HIS A 736 38.82 101.86 17.30
C HIS A 736 39.15 102.51 15.95
N VAL A 737 38.17 103.14 15.29
CA VAL A 737 38.35 103.73 13.95
C VAL A 737 38.62 105.23 14.04
N VAL A 738 37.73 105.99 14.69
CA VAL A 738 37.80 107.44 14.81
C VAL A 738 39.08 107.94 15.49
N PRO A 739 39.62 107.36 16.58
CA PRO A 739 40.84 107.88 17.19
C PRO A 739 42.07 107.71 16.28
N THR A 740 42.12 106.61 15.53
CA THR A 740 43.18 106.27 14.58
C THR A 740 43.09 107.16 13.34
N LEU A 741 41.89 107.30 12.76
CA LEU A 741 41.61 108.16 11.61
C LEU A 741 41.79 109.65 11.93
N THR A 742 41.38 110.10 13.13
CA THR A 742 41.55 111.49 13.58
C THR A 742 43.03 111.83 13.81
N LYS A 743 43.84 110.90 14.33
CA LYS A 743 45.30 111.07 14.38
C LYS A 743 45.88 111.26 12.99
N GLY A 744 45.53 110.40 12.03
CA GLY A 744 45.99 110.53 10.65
C GLY A 744 45.56 111.85 10.01
N LEU A 745 44.31 112.28 10.15
CA LEU A 745 43.82 113.57 9.64
C LEU A 745 44.50 114.78 10.29
N ILE A 746 44.82 114.73 11.58
CA ILE A 746 45.61 115.77 12.25
C ILE A 746 47.03 115.82 11.69
N ASP A 747 47.69 114.67 11.51
CA ASP A 747 49.06 114.65 10.99
C ASP A 747 49.12 115.10 9.51
N VAL A 748 48.15 114.72 8.69
CA VAL A 748 47.97 115.24 7.32
C VAL A 748 47.83 116.77 7.30
N THR A 749 46.99 117.36 8.15
CA THR A 749 46.84 118.84 8.20
C THR A 749 48.07 119.56 8.76
N ARG A 750 48.92 118.89 9.54
CA ARG A 750 50.19 119.40 10.07
C ARG A 750 51.34 119.28 9.05
N ALA A 751 51.47 118.14 8.38
CA ALA A 751 52.53 117.85 7.43
C ALA A 751 52.33 118.55 6.08
N ARG A 752 51.07 118.77 5.67
CA ARG A 752 50.68 119.32 4.36
C ARG A 752 51.40 118.64 3.17
N PRO A 753 51.33 117.30 3.03
CA PRO A 753 51.83 116.62 1.84
C PRO A 753 51.02 117.04 0.60
N ASP A 754 51.63 116.94 -0.58
CA ASP A 754 50.98 117.30 -1.85
C ASP A 754 49.78 116.40 -2.19
N ASP A 755 49.80 115.12 -1.77
CA ASP A 755 48.60 114.27 -1.68
C ASP A 755 48.27 113.93 -0.20
N PRO A 756 47.14 114.43 0.35
CA PRO A 756 46.72 114.17 1.73
C PRO A 756 45.93 112.86 1.92
N VAL A 757 45.57 112.16 0.84
CA VAL A 757 44.70 110.96 0.88
C VAL A 757 45.53 109.69 0.93
N GLU A 758 46.55 109.55 0.08
CA GLU A 758 47.38 108.35 0.03
C GLU A 758 48.16 108.12 1.34
N TYR A 759 48.69 109.20 1.92
CA TYR A 759 49.37 109.20 3.23
C TYR A 759 48.48 108.67 4.39
N LEU A 760 47.16 108.84 4.29
CA LEU A 760 46.22 108.38 5.32
C LEU A 760 45.92 106.87 5.20
N ALA A 761 46.15 106.26 4.04
CA ALA A 761 45.81 104.86 3.77
C ALA A 761 46.86 103.88 4.29
N GLU A 762 48.16 104.14 4.09
CA GLU A 762 49.26 103.27 4.55
C GLU A 762 49.21 103.05 6.08
N PHE A 763 48.81 104.09 6.82
CA PHE A 763 48.75 104.11 8.29
C PHE A 763 47.83 103.05 8.92
N LEU A 764 46.91 102.44 8.16
CA LEU A 764 45.80 101.63 8.70
C LEU A 764 45.93 100.10 8.58
N PHE A 765 46.90 99.55 7.83
CA PHE A 765 46.76 98.19 7.26
C PHE A 765 47.26 96.93 8.05
N ALA A 766 47.99 97.00 9.16
CA ALA A 766 48.79 95.83 9.67
C ALA A 766 48.13 94.87 10.76
N ASN A 767 47.52 93.68 10.42
CA ASN A 767 46.51 92.87 11.25
C ASN A 767 46.66 91.28 11.56
N ASN A 768 45.61 90.38 11.44
CA ASN A 768 45.21 89.29 12.45
C ASN A 768 44.69 87.81 12.00
N PRO A 769 44.66 86.70 12.85
CA PRO A 769 44.25 85.24 12.60
C PRO A 769 43.03 84.65 13.44
N GLY A 770 42.60 83.34 13.67
CA GLY A 770 42.90 81.88 13.35
C GLY A 770 42.01 80.80 14.16
N SER A 771 41.90 79.45 13.87
CA SER A 771 41.01 78.41 14.61
C SER A 771 41.15 76.83 14.37
N LEU A 772 40.24 75.94 14.95
CA LEU A 772 39.92 74.42 14.79
C LEU A 772 40.46 73.36 15.86
N ASN A 773 40.10 72.04 16.07
CA ASN A 773 39.23 70.93 15.47
C ASN A 773 38.64 69.77 16.44
N THR A 774 38.56 68.42 16.11
CA THR A 774 37.65 67.29 16.66
C THR A 774 38.19 65.77 16.78
N THR A 775 37.49 64.74 17.41
CA THR A 775 37.68 63.19 17.29
C THR A 775 36.75 62.17 18.14
N LEU A 776 36.77 60.78 17.95
CA LEU A 776 36.00 59.64 18.66
C LEU A 776 36.50 58.10 18.48
N GLY A 777 35.92 57.00 19.11
CA GLY A 777 36.23 55.49 19.05
C GLY A 777 35.19 54.51 19.79
N GLU A 778 35.11 53.14 19.98
CA GLU A 778 35.75 51.75 19.74
C GLU A 778 34.64 50.56 19.76
N HIS A 779 34.68 49.18 20.02
CA HIS A 779 35.56 48.03 20.53
C HIS A 779 35.03 46.52 20.22
N PHE A 780 35.43 45.39 20.93
CA PHE A 780 35.21 43.88 20.66
C PHE A 780 34.89 42.94 21.93
N PRO A 781 35.05 41.54 22.12
CA PRO A 781 35.17 40.21 21.34
C PRO A 781 34.61 38.79 21.94
N ASN A 782 34.74 37.61 21.23
CA ASN A 782 34.98 36.12 21.59
C ASN A 782 34.00 34.98 22.14
N ALA A 783 34.17 33.68 21.69
CA ALA A 783 33.71 32.37 22.28
C ALA A 783 34.31 31.05 21.63
N GLY A 784 34.07 29.80 22.14
CA GLY A 784 34.40 28.51 21.42
C GLY A 784 34.23 27.15 22.17
N ASN A 785 34.03 26.01 21.44
CA ASN A 785 34.12 24.59 21.93
C ASN A 785 33.99 23.52 20.80
N HIS A 786 34.63 22.34 20.89
CA HIS A 786 34.54 21.24 19.88
C HIS A 786 34.10 19.87 20.48
N LEU A 787 32.91 19.38 20.11
CA LEU A 787 32.51 17.93 19.97
C LEU A 787 30.98 17.78 19.76
N ARG A 788 30.39 18.48 18.78
CA ARG A 788 28.95 18.37 18.42
C ARG A 788 28.72 18.67 16.92
N THR A 789 28.98 17.71 16.02
CA THR A 789 28.71 17.92 14.58
C THR A 789 28.43 16.64 13.80
N ILE A 790 27.30 15.98 14.09
CA ILE A 790 26.51 15.24 13.07
C ILE A 790 25.04 15.63 13.25
N MET A 791 24.77 16.89 12.95
CA MET A 791 23.44 17.36 12.53
C MET A 791 23.57 17.71 11.06
N ALA A 792 22.50 17.57 10.28
CA ALA A 792 22.48 18.15 8.94
C ALA A 792 22.57 19.68 9.08
N ARG A 793 23.68 20.28 8.61
CA ARG A 793 23.92 21.71 8.87
C ARG A 793 22.97 22.56 8.02
N PRO A 794 22.34 23.61 8.61
CA PRO A 794 21.78 24.70 7.82
C PRO A 794 22.85 25.24 6.85
N ALA A 795 22.43 25.81 5.72
CA ALA A 795 23.32 26.62 4.92
C ALA A 795 23.80 27.80 5.77
N ASP A 796 25.11 27.99 5.88
CA ASP A 796 25.69 29.22 6.43
C ASP A 796 25.65 30.33 5.39
N ASP A 797 25.85 31.59 5.80
CA ASP A 797 25.72 32.76 4.91
C ASP A 797 26.67 32.69 3.69
N SER A 798 27.81 32.00 3.82
CA SER A 798 28.74 31.72 2.71
C SER A 798 28.24 30.59 1.79
N GLU A 799 27.51 29.58 2.28
CA GLU A 799 26.80 28.65 1.39
C GLU A 799 25.68 29.36 0.62
N LEU A 800 25.00 30.34 1.22
CA LEU A 800 23.96 31.12 0.55
C LEU A 800 24.52 32.08 -0.52
N GLU A 801 25.66 32.72 -0.25
CA GLU A 801 26.37 33.56 -1.22
C GLU A 801 26.85 32.74 -2.43
N VAL A 802 27.54 31.61 -2.19
CA VAL A 802 28.02 30.71 -3.25
C VAL A 802 26.84 30.08 -4.02
N LEU A 803 25.74 29.75 -3.34
CA LEU A 803 24.51 29.28 -3.98
C LEU A 803 23.89 30.33 -4.92
N GLY A 804 23.96 31.62 -4.56
CA GLY A 804 23.54 32.71 -5.44
C GLY A 804 24.33 32.74 -6.75
N GLN A 805 25.67 32.73 -6.64
CA GLN A 805 26.59 32.69 -7.77
C GLN A 805 26.42 31.42 -8.62
N PHE A 806 26.22 30.26 -7.98
CA PHE A 806 25.98 28.99 -8.67
C PHE A 806 24.66 29.00 -9.46
N ARG A 807 23.59 29.57 -8.89
CA ARG A 807 22.28 29.69 -9.54
C ARG A 807 22.34 30.59 -10.78
N GLU A 808 23.10 31.68 -10.70
CA GLU A 808 23.36 32.57 -11.85
C GLU A 808 24.12 31.83 -12.96
N ALA A 809 25.17 31.09 -12.61
CA ALA A 809 25.96 30.27 -13.53
C ALA A 809 25.22 29.05 -14.13
N CYS A 810 23.98 28.78 -13.72
CA CYS A 810 23.13 27.69 -14.22
C CYS A 810 21.90 28.15 -15.02
N GLN A 811 21.71 29.46 -15.24
CA GLN A 811 20.51 30.00 -15.91
C GLN A 811 20.31 29.47 -17.35
N ASP A 812 21.39 29.09 -18.03
CA ASP A 812 21.40 28.48 -19.38
C ASP A 812 21.18 26.95 -19.37
N LEU A 813 21.26 26.30 -18.20
CA LEU A 813 21.30 24.84 -18.07
C LEU A 813 20.04 24.22 -17.47
N LEU A 814 19.32 24.95 -16.63
CA LEU A 814 18.23 24.43 -15.80
C LEU A 814 16.90 25.18 -16.03
N PRO A 815 15.75 24.50 -15.99
CA PRO A 815 14.44 25.16 -16.08
C PRO A 815 14.15 26.00 -14.83
N PRO A 816 13.26 27.02 -14.91
CA PRO A 816 12.97 27.94 -13.81
C PRO A 816 12.51 27.27 -12.50
N GLN A 817 11.87 26.11 -12.55
CA GLN A 817 11.48 25.33 -11.37
C GLN A 817 12.71 24.77 -10.63
N GLN A 818 13.69 24.22 -11.36
CA GLN A 818 14.92 23.68 -10.77
C GLN A 818 15.87 24.79 -10.30
N LEU A 819 15.92 25.93 -11.01
CA LEU A 819 16.64 27.13 -10.55
C LEU A 819 16.08 27.73 -9.25
N ARG A 820 14.82 27.45 -8.91
CA ARG A 820 14.18 27.83 -7.64
C ARG A 820 14.35 26.77 -6.54
N ASN A 821 14.98 25.62 -6.82
CA ASN A 821 15.18 24.55 -5.86
C ASN A 821 16.59 24.60 -5.24
N ASP A 822 16.72 25.43 -4.21
CA ASP A 822 17.95 25.62 -3.44
C ASP A 822 18.52 24.30 -2.87
N ALA A 823 17.64 23.38 -2.45
CA ALA A 823 18.04 22.08 -1.91
C ALA A 823 18.61 21.13 -3.00
N TYR A 824 18.17 21.25 -4.25
CA TYR A 824 18.79 20.58 -5.40
C TYR A 824 20.15 21.19 -5.73
N LEU A 825 20.23 22.53 -5.85
CA LEU A 825 21.46 23.24 -6.21
C LEU A 825 22.58 23.06 -5.16
N LEU A 826 22.26 23.12 -3.86
CA LEU A 826 23.23 22.95 -2.78
C LEU A 826 23.94 21.59 -2.78
N ARG A 827 23.34 20.52 -3.34
CA ARG A 827 23.99 19.20 -3.43
C ARG A 827 25.27 19.26 -4.26
N TRP A 828 25.23 19.90 -5.42
CA TRP A 828 26.36 20.04 -6.34
C TRP A 828 27.47 20.90 -5.74
N VAL A 829 27.10 22.02 -5.10
CA VAL A 829 28.02 22.93 -4.41
C VAL A 829 28.70 22.24 -3.22
N ARG A 830 27.95 21.52 -2.38
CA ARG A 830 28.48 20.80 -1.20
C ARG A 830 29.35 19.61 -1.59
N ALA A 831 29.01 18.87 -2.65
CA ALA A 831 29.79 17.74 -3.13
C ALA A 831 31.14 18.12 -3.79
N ARG A 832 31.42 19.42 -3.96
CA ARG A 832 32.68 19.94 -4.52
C ARG A 832 33.30 21.04 -3.65
N ASP A 833 33.05 21.00 -2.33
CA ASP A 833 33.69 21.88 -1.34
C ASP A 833 33.54 23.40 -1.63
N ARG A 834 32.39 23.80 -2.19
CA ARG A 834 32.06 25.17 -2.65
C ARG A 834 32.83 25.65 -3.89
N ASP A 835 33.56 24.76 -4.58
CA ASP A 835 34.20 25.05 -5.87
C ASP A 835 33.17 25.10 -7.01
N LEU A 836 32.87 26.32 -7.48
CA LEU A 836 31.83 26.59 -8.47
C LEU A 836 32.12 25.92 -9.83
N ASP A 837 33.36 25.98 -10.32
CA ASP A 837 33.73 25.40 -11.62
C ASP A 837 33.58 23.88 -11.61
N LYS A 838 34.02 23.21 -10.53
CA LYS A 838 33.86 21.76 -10.36
C LYS A 838 32.40 21.35 -10.15
N ALA A 839 31.61 22.14 -9.41
CA ALA A 839 30.18 21.90 -9.23
C ALA A 839 29.41 22.03 -10.57
N LEU A 840 29.73 23.07 -11.36
CA LEU A 840 29.10 23.35 -12.64
C LEU A 840 29.48 22.31 -13.70
N HIS A 841 30.74 21.87 -13.72
CA HIS A 841 31.19 20.76 -14.55
C HIS A 841 30.48 19.45 -14.19
N MET A 842 30.38 19.11 -12.90
CA MET A 842 29.67 17.91 -12.44
C MET A 842 28.19 17.93 -12.84
N LEU A 843 27.50 19.06 -12.64
CA LEU A 843 26.11 19.23 -13.04
C LEU A 843 25.94 19.06 -14.55
N ARG A 844 26.76 19.72 -15.37
CA ARG A 844 26.72 19.59 -16.85
C ARG A 844 26.89 18.13 -17.29
N THR A 845 27.88 17.42 -16.76
CA THR A 845 28.09 15.99 -17.07
C THR A 845 26.91 15.11 -16.64
N SER A 846 26.25 15.43 -15.52
CA SER A 846 25.05 14.70 -15.11
C SER A 846 23.85 14.99 -16.02
N LEU A 847 23.61 16.24 -16.41
CA LEU A 847 22.55 16.61 -17.36
C LEU A 847 22.74 15.95 -18.74
N GLU A 848 23.98 15.89 -19.24
CA GLU A 848 24.33 15.13 -20.45
C GLU A 848 24.03 13.64 -20.30
N TRP A 849 24.35 13.04 -19.14
CA TRP A 849 24.03 11.65 -18.83
C TRP A 849 22.52 11.40 -18.73
N ARG A 850 21.75 12.26 -18.06
CA ARG A 850 20.27 12.15 -17.95
C ARG A 850 19.61 12.14 -19.32
N LYS A 851 19.98 13.12 -20.16
CA LYS A 851 19.50 13.25 -21.55
C LYS A 851 19.90 12.06 -22.42
N LYS A 852 21.12 11.54 -22.27
CA LYS A 852 21.61 10.39 -23.05
C LYS A 852 20.92 9.08 -22.71
N ASN A 853 20.52 8.88 -21.46
CA ASN A 853 19.97 7.60 -20.98
C ASN A 853 18.44 7.60 -20.79
N ASN A 854 17.77 8.69 -21.17
CA ASN A 854 16.33 8.92 -20.94
C ASN A 854 15.95 8.69 -19.47
N ILE A 855 16.48 9.53 -18.58
CA ILE A 855 16.27 9.42 -17.12
C ILE A 855 15.06 10.24 -16.67
N ASP A 856 14.76 11.38 -17.33
CA ASP A 856 13.69 12.31 -16.91
C ASP A 856 12.25 11.80 -17.12
N SER A 857 12.08 10.56 -17.58
CA SER A 857 10.79 9.83 -17.60
C SER A 857 10.89 8.40 -17.06
N ILE A 858 12.01 8.02 -16.44
CA ILE A 858 12.29 6.62 -16.09
C ILE A 858 11.35 6.10 -15.00
N ASP A 859 10.83 6.98 -14.14
CA ASP A 859 9.80 6.68 -13.14
C ASP A 859 8.50 6.14 -13.76
N THR A 860 8.19 6.56 -14.99
CA THR A 860 6.99 6.13 -15.75
C THR A 860 7.18 4.82 -16.53
N GLU A 861 8.41 4.29 -16.62
CA GLU A 861 8.68 3.08 -17.40
C GLU A 861 8.27 1.80 -16.65
N PRO A 862 7.61 0.83 -17.32
CA PRO A 862 7.13 -0.38 -16.66
C PRO A 862 8.28 -1.26 -16.20
N ILE A 863 8.32 -1.57 -14.90
CA ILE A 863 9.27 -2.51 -14.30
C ILE A 863 9.00 -3.92 -14.88
N PRO A 864 9.97 -4.59 -15.53
CA PRO A 864 9.77 -5.95 -16.02
C PRO A 864 9.54 -6.92 -14.86
N GLU A 865 8.58 -7.84 -15.01
CA GLU A 865 8.10 -8.74 -13.95
C GLU A 865 9.22 -9.54 -13.25
N ASP A 866 10.25 -9.91 -14.02
CA ASP A 866 11.48 -10.58 -13.57
C ASP A 866 12.19 -9.86 -12.41
N PHE A 867 12.15 -8.53 -12.38
CA PHE A 867 12.82 -7.72 -11.35
C PHE A 867 11.91 -7.41 -10.15
N ASN A 868 10.59 -7.39 -10.38
CA ASN A 868 9.57 -6.99 -9.40
C ASN A 868 9.50 -7.91 -8.17
N ASN A 869 9.95 -9.16 -8.29
CA ASN A 869 10.00 -10.16 -7.20
C ASN A 869 11.41 -10.40 -6.64
N PHE A 870 12.42 -9.63 -7.08
CA PHE A 870 13.83 -9.91 -6.84
C PHE A 870 14.48 -8.87 -5.91
N PHE A 871 14.14 -7.59 -6.08
CA PHE A 871 14.70 -6.47 -5.34
C PHE A 871 13.84 -6.07 -4.14
N ASN A 872 13.57 -7.04 -3.26
CA ASN A 872 12.91 -6.80 -1.98
C ASN A 872 13.68 -5.73 -1.19
N CYS A 873 13.00 -4.66 -0.78
CA CYS A 873 13.54 -3.50 -0.04
C CYS A 873 12.46 -2.95 0.89
N HIS A 874 12.77 -2.65 2.15
CA HIS A 874 11.85 -1.92 3.02
C HIS A 874 12.04 -0.41 2.87
N PHE A 875 10.98 0.31 2.51
CA PHE A 875 10.99 1.77 2.45
C PHE A 875 10.14 2.40 3.57
N GLY A 876 10.69 3.45 4.18
CA GLY A 876 9.95 4.42 4.97
C GLY A 876 10.11 4.29 6.48
N GLY A 877 9.69 5.34 7.17
CA GLY A 877 10.11 5.67 8.55
C GLY A 877 11.20 6.73 8.54
N MET A 878 11.33 7.47 9.65
CA MET A 878 12.31 8.54 9.80
C MET A 878 13.42 8.16 10.78
N ASP A 879 14.65 8.57 10.48
CA ASP A 879 15.74 8.54 11.43
C ASP A 879 15.64 9.70 12.44
N ARG A 880 16.47 9.69 13.49
CA ARG A 880 16.49 10.70 14.56
C ARG A 880 16.86 12.12 14.10
N HIS A 881 17.21 12.29 12.83
CA HIS A 881 17.50 13.55 12.17
C HIS A 881 16.45 13.90 11.10
N GLY A 882 15.29 13.22 11.11
CA GLY A 882 14.19 13.45 10.18
C GLY A 882 14.44 12.91 8.77
N ARG A 883 15.44 12.06 8.54
CA ARG A 883 15.79 11.55 7.20
C ARG A 883 15.05 10.24 6.90
N PRO A 884 14.53 10.03 5.67
CA PRO A 884 13.90 8.77 5.28
C PRO A 884 14.82 7.56 5.47
N VAL A 885 14.28 6.47 5.99
CA VAL A 885 14.99 5.21 6.22
C VAL A 885 14.66 4.18 5.14
N ILE A 886 15.70 3.49 4.64
CA ILE A 886 15.61 2.39 3.69
C ILE A 886 16.34 1.19 4.27
N CYS A 887 15.77 -0.02 4.19
CA CYS A 887 16.47 -1.25 4.60
C CYS A 887 16.55 -2.23 3.42
N VAL A 888 17.76 -2.66 3.10
CA VAL A 888 18.15 -3.34 1.86
C VAL A 888 18.75 -4.71 2.20
N PRO A 889 18.01 -5.82 2.05
CA PRO A 889 18.50 -7.19 2.25
C PRO A 889 19.42 -7.66 1.11
N PHE A 890 20.50 -6.91 0.85
CA PHE A 890 21.47 -7.13 -0.24
C PHE A 890 22.08 -8.53 -0.23
N GLY A 891 22.22 -9.15 0.95
CA GLY A 891 22.70 -10.52 1.08
C GLY A 891 21.79 -11.57 0.43
N GLU A 892 20.49 -11.29 0.27
CA GLU A 892 19.51 -12.20 -0.32
C GLU A 892 19.53 -12.15 -1.86
N TRP A 893 19.64 -10.96 -2.47
CA TRP A 893 19.61 -10.72 -3.92
C TRP A 893 20.57 -11.62 -4.72
N ASP A 894 20.09 -12.36 -5.73
CA ASP A 894 20.91 -13.26 -6.55
C ASP A 894 21.35 -12.62 -7.88
N ILE A 895 22.14 -11.55 -7.78
CA ILE A 895 22.64 -10.73 -8.91
C ILE A 895 23.33 -11.61 -9.99
N ARG A 896 23.79 -12.82 -9.64
CA ARG A 896 24.40 -13.74 -10.58
C ARG A 896 23.40 -14.28 -11.61
N ASP A 897 22.25 -14.77 -11.18
CA ASP A 897 21.25 -15.38 -12.07
C ASP A 897 20.80 -14.39 -13.17
N MET A 898 20.52 -13.13 -12.82
CA MET A 898 20.18 -12.09 -13.79
C MET A 898 21.30 -11.81 -14.81
N LEU A 899 22.56 -11.84 -14.40
CA LEU A 899 23.72 -11.57 -15.26
C LEU A 899 24.21 -12.79 -16.05
N ASP A 900 23.90 -14.01 -15.61
CA ASP A 900 24.05 -15.24 -16.38
C ASP A 900 22.91 -15.39 -17.40
N LYS A 901 21.71 -14.85 -17.12
CA LYS A 901 20.62 -14.60 -18.09
C LYS A 901 20.84 -13.38 -19.01
N GLY A 902 21.98 -12.70 -18.91
CA GLY A 902 22.38 -11.58 -19.78
C GLY A 902 21.68 -10.24 -19.53
N ARG A 903 20.87 -10.10 -18.47
CA ARG A 903 19.99 -8.95 -18.23
C ARG A 903 20.69 -7.73 -17.58
N LYS A 904 21.97 -7.50 -17.91
CA LYS A 904 22.81 -6.47 -17.26
C LYS A 904 22.21 -5.08 -17.36
N ASP A 905 21.84 -4.65 -18.56
CA ASP A 905 21.49 -3.24 -18.78
C ASP A 905 20.08 -2.93 -18.24
N GLY A 906 19.18 -3.93 -18.25
CA GLY A 906 17.89 -3.86 -17.54
C GLY A 906 18.05 -3.76 -16.02
N LEU A 907 19.01 -4.50 -15.44
CA LEU A 907 19.35 -4.39 -14.02
C LEU A 907 19.89 -2.99 -13.66
N VAL A 908 20.81 -2.44 -14.46
CA VAL A 908 21.34 -1.09 -14.23
C VAL A 908 20.24 -0.02 -14.40
N ARG A 909 19.35 -0.18 -15.38
CA ARG A 909 18.21 0.73 -15.60
C ARG A 909 17.22 0.68 -14.42
N PHE A 910 16.86 -0.52 -13.95
CA PHE A 910 16.00 -0.71 -12.77
C PHE A 910 16.60 -0.10 -11.49
N LEU A 911 17.89 -0.32 -11.22
CA LEU A 911 18.56 0.29 -10.06
C LEU A 911 18.67 1.82 -10.17
N THR A 912 18.73 2.36 -11.40
CA THR A 912 18.67 3.80 -11.64
C THR A 912 17.26 4.35 -11.39
N GLN A 913 16.23 3.65 -11.87
CA GLN A 913 14.81 3.99 -11.63
C GLN A 913 14.50 4.05 -10.13
N ALA A 914 15.00 3.09 -9.35
CA ALA A 914 14.83 3.07 -7.89
C ALA A 914 15.50 4.25 -7.17
N LEU A 915 16.60 4.80 -7.72
CA LEU A 915 17.28 5.99 -7.16
C LEU A 915 16.53 7.29 -7.49
N GLU A 916 15.99 7.44 -8.70
CA GLU A 916 15.15 8.60 -9.06
C GLU A 916 13.87 8.65 -8.20
N ILE A 917 13.16 7.52 -8.07
CA ILE A 917 11.92 7.46 -7.26
C ILE A 917 12.21 7.69 -5.77
N LEU A 918 13.37 7.24 -5.27
CA LEU A 918 13.83 7.58 -3.93
C LEU A 918 14.00 9.10 -3.76
N ASP A 919 14.65 9.79 -4.69
CA ASP A 919 14.86 11.24 -4.55
C ASP A 919 13.55 12.04 -4.65
N LEU A 920 12.64 11.63 -5.55
CA LEU A 920 11.28 12.20 -5.60
C LEU A 920 10.55 12.01 -4.25
N THR A 921 10.62 10.81 -3.68
CA THR A 921 10.04 10.49 -2.37
C THR A 921 10.66 11.33 -1.25
N MET A 922 11.98 11.54 -1.28
CA MET A 922 12.70 12.41 -0.32
C MET A 922 12.24 13.86 -0.42
N GLN A 923 12.23 14.44 -1.64
CA GLN A 923 11.81 15.82 -1.86
C GLN A 923 10.39 16.08 -1.32
N GLU A 924 9.47 15.13 -1.54
CA GLU A 924 8.09 15.24 -1.07
C GLU A 924 7.97 15.05 0.45
N MET A 925 8.69 14.10 1.04
CA MET A 925 8.74 13.91 2.50
C MET A 925 9.23 15.18 3.23
N TYR A 926 10.16 15.94 2.64
CA TYR A 926 10.68 17.17 3.27
C TYR A 926 9.76 18.38 3.15
N ARG A 927 8.99 18.51 2.06
CA ARG A 927 7.93 19.53 1.96
C ARG A 927 6.90 19.37 3.08
N ASN A 928 6.43 18.14 3.30
CA ASN A 928 5.29 17.85 4.16
C ASN A 928 5.58 17.86 5.67
N HIS A 929 6.82 17.62 6.12
CA HIS A 929 7.14 17.54 7.56
C HIS A 929 7.74 18.83 8.16
N PHE A 930 8.16 19.79 7.32
CA PHE A 930 8.92 20.96 7.75
C PHE A 930 8.46 22.27 7.05
N PRO A 931 7.20 22.71 7.27
CA PRO A 931 6.53 23.68 6.39
C PRO A 931 7.07 25.13 6.42
N TYR A 932 7.92 25.53 7.39
CA TYR A 932 8.44 26.90 7.46
C TYR A 932 9.94 27.00 7.79
N LYS A 933 10.66 27.77 6.96
CA LYS A 933 12.08 28.20 7.09
C LYS A 933 13.17 27.11 7.16
N THR A 934 12.85 25.83 7.33
CA THR A 934 13.85 24.74 7.47
C THR A 934 14.06 23.87 6.22
N ALA A 935 13.39 24.15 5.10
CA ALA A 935 13.46 23.35 3.86
C ALA A 935 14.89 23.15 3.27
N LEU A 936 15.88 23.97 3.64
CA LEU A 936 17.29 23.81 3.25
C LEU A 936 18.03 22.70 4.03
N GLN A 937 17.45 22.15 5.10
CA GLN A 937 18.21 21.37 6.09
C GLN A 937 18.40 19.89 5.71
N HIS A 938 17.62 19.34 4.79
CA HIS A 938 17.64 17.90 4.52
C HIS A 938 17.62 17.57 3.02
N THR A 939 18.76 17.09 2.50
CA THR A 939 18.91 16.60 1.12
C THR A 939 19.09 15.09 1.04
N GLN A 940 19.00 14.38 2.18
CA GLN A 940 19.64 13.08 2.40
C GLN A 940 18.68 11.95 2.82
N PHE A 941 19.12 10.69 2.70
CA PHE A 941 18.47 9.50 3.27
C PHE A 941 19.42 8.68 4.16
N SER A 942 18.86 7.79 4.97
CA SER A 942 19.61 6.82 5.78
C SER A 942 19.30 5.39 5.31
N VAL A 943 20.33 4.58 5.08
CA VAL A 943 20.20 3.23 4.51
C VAL A 943 20.85 2.16 5.37
N ILE A 944 20.20 1.00 5.46
CA ILE A 944 20.66 -0.15 6.23
C ILE A 944 20.84 -1.33 5.26
N PHE A 945 22.08 -1.75 5.03
CA PHE A 945 22.39 -2.89 4.15
C PHE A 945 22.58 -4.16 4.98
N ASP A 946 21.68 -5.13 4.83
CA ASP A 946 21.79 -6.44 5.48
C ASP A 946 22.50 -7.45 4.56
N LEU A 947 23.71 -7.84 4.96
CA LEU A 947 24.55 -8.79 4.22
C LEU A 947 24.34 -10.25 4.63
N LYS A 948 23.31 -10.56 5.43
CA LYS A 948 22.90 -11.94 5.73
C LYS A 948 22.58 -12.69 4.43
N GLY A 949 23.36 -13.73 4.12
CA GLY A 949 23.27 -14.47 2.85
C GLY A 949 24.31 -14.06 1.79
N PHE A 950 25.10 -13.01 2.02
CA PHE A 950 26.24 -12.68 1.15
C PHE A 950 27.36 -13.72 1.32
N THR A 951 27.82 -14.32 0.22
CA THR A 951 28.80 -15.43 0.24
C THR A 951 30.02 -15.16 -0.64
N TYR A 952 31.09 -15.93 -0.41
CA TYR A 952 32.26 -15.97 -1.29
C TYR A 952 31.88 -16.28 -2.76
N ALA A 953 30.85 -17.10 -3.00
CA ALA A 953 30.37 -17.39 -4.35
C ALA A 953 29.74 -16.16 -5.03
N LYS A 954 29.04 -15.29 -4.28
CA LYS A 954 28.54 -14.00 -4.80
C LYS A 954 29.71 -13.03 -5.09
N LEU A 955 30.75 -12.99 -4.24
CA LEU A 955 31.94 -12.16 -4.49
C LEU A 955 32.78 -12.62 -5.69
N MET A 956 32.97 -13.92 -5.87
CA MET A 956 33.81 -14.45 -6.97
C MET A 956 33.15 -14.36 -8.35
N HIS A 957 31.86 -14.01 -8.43
CA HIS A 957 31.20 -13.82 -9.72
C HIS A 957 31.54 -12.45 -10.32
N LYS A 958 32.60 -12.40 -11.14
CA LYS A 958 33.14 -11.16 -11.71
C LYS A 958 32.08 -10.22 -12.29
N LYS A 959 31.13 -10.72 -13.11
CA LYS A 959 30.08 -9.86 -13.72
C LYS A 959 29.28 -9.09 -12.66
N SER A 960 28.94 -9.73 -11.54
CA SER A 960 28.18 -9.11 -10.45
C SER A 960 28.98 -8.01 -9.76
N ILE A 961 30.31 -8.19 -9.62
CA ILE A 961 31.18 -7.16 -9.05
C ILE A 961 31.40 -6.01 -10.05
N ASP A 962 31.69 -6.30 -11.32
CA ASP A 962 31.83 -5.27 -12.35
C ASP A 962 30.54 -4.40 -12.43
N THR A 963 29.36 -5.03 -12.42
CA THR A 963 28.06 -4.32 -12.45
C THR A 963 27.77 -3.55 -11.16
N LEU A 964 28.15 -4.07 -9.99
CA LEU A 964 28.01 -3.36 -8.71
C LEU A 964 28.90 -2.11 -8.66
N LEU A 965 30.15 -2.22 -9.12
CA LEU A 965 31.08 -1.09 -9.19
C LEU A 965 30.64 -0.05 -10.24
N GLU A 966 29.96 -0.47 -11.31
CA GLU A 966 29.32 0.41 -12.30
C GLU A 966 28.15 1.21 -11.70
N VAL A 967 27.24 0.56 -10.97
CA VAL A 967 26.14 1.23 -10.26
C VAL A 967 26.65 2.20 -9.18
N ILE A 968 27.73 1.85 -8.45
CA ILE A 968 28.34 2.74 -7.46
C ILE A 968 28.96 3.99 -8.12
N ARG A 969 29.60 3.85 -9.28
CA ARG A 969 30.10 5.01 -10.07
C ARG A 969 28.96 5.88 -10.58
N LEU A 970 27.88 5.27 -11.06
CA LEU A 970 26.67 5.97 -11.53
C LEU A 970 26.05 6.79 -10.38
N TYR A 971 25.99 6.22 -9.18
CA TYR A 971 25.51 6.88 -7.97
C TYR A 971 26.37 8.09 -7.56
N GLU A 972 27.67 7.91 -7.32
CA GLU A 972 28.59 8.99 -6.91
C GLU A 972 28.72 10.11 -7.97
N ALA A 973 28.47 9.82 -9.25
CA ALA A 973 28.52 10.79 -10.33
C ALA A 973 27.24 11.63 -10.49
N ASN A 974 26.06 11.10 -10.15
CA ASN A 974 24.77 11.73 -10.50
C ASN A 974 23.86 12.06 -9.30
N TYR A 975 24.12 11.50 -8.11
CA TYR A 975 23.27 11.69 -6.92
C TYR A 975 24.06 12.32 -5.74
N PRO A 976 24.76 13.46 -5.94
CA PRO A 976 25.60 14.07 -4.92
C PRO A 976 24.86 14.42 -3.63
N GLU A 977 25.52 14.23 -2.48
CA GLU A 977 25.01 14.60 -1.14
C GLU A 977 23.58 14.10 -0.82
N THR A 978 23.19 12.94 -1.39
CA THR A 978 21.96 12.21 -1.07
C THR A 978 22.14 11.19 0.06
N LEU A 979 23.34 10.63 0.28
CA LEU A 979 23.57 9.79 1.48
C LEU A 979 23.73 10.65 2.73
N GLY A 980 23.00 10.32 3.79
CA GLY A 980 23.14 10.87 5.14
C GLY A 980 23.72 9.89 6.17
N SER A 981 23.42 8.60 6.06
CA SER A 981 24.03 7.53 6.86
C SER A 981 23.88 6.18 6.18
N ALA A 982 24.91 5.33 6.24
CA ALA A 982 24.85 3.94 5.82
C ALA A 982 25.27 3.01 6.97
N ILE A 983 24.42 2.04 7.31
CA ILE A 983 24.68 1.02 8.33
C ILE A 983 24.72 -0.34 7.64
N ILE A 984 25.90 -0.94 7.53
CA ILE A 984 26.09 -2.27 6.95
C ILE A 984 26.08 -3.29 8.09
N ILE A 985 25.05 -4.14 8.14
CA ILE A 985 24.84 -5.14 9.18
C ILE A 985 25.06 -6.55 8.68
N ASN A 986 25.29 -7.47 9.61
CA ASN A 986 25.57 -8.89 9.32
C ASN A 986 26.74 -9.13 8.36
N ALA A 987 27.70 -8.21 8.28
CA ALA A 987 28.81 -8.28 7.33
C ALA A 987 29.67 -9.53 7.58
N PRO A 988 29.76 -10.47 6.63
CA PRO A 988 30.64 -11.62 6.76
C PRO A 988 32.10 -11.16 6.60
N TRP A 989 33.07 -11.93 7.14
CA TRP A 989 34.50 -11.60 7.07
C TRP A 989 35.00 -11.21 5.66
N ILE A 990 34.45 -11.88 4.64
CA ILE A 990 34.76 -11.69 3.22
C ILE A 990 34.29 -10.34 2.65
N PHE A 991 33.37 -9.63 3.32
CA PHE A 991 32.94 -8.29 2.91
C PHE A 991 34.08 -7.27 2.96
N SER A 992 35.09 -7.47 3.83
CA SER A 992 36.28 -6.63 3.86
C SER A 992 36.99 -6.51 2.50
N THR A 993 37.04 -7.61 1.73
CA THR A 993 37.58 -7.65 0.38
C THR A 993 36.74 -6.84 -0.60
N LEU A 994 35.41 -6.92 -0.51
CA LEU A 994 34.50 -6.14 -1.35
C LEU A 994 34.57 -4.64 -1.03
N TYR A 995 34.58 -4.28 0.27
CA TYR A 995 34.74 -2.90 0.71
C TYR A 995 36.07 -2.30 0.25
N GLY A 996 37.15 -3.10 0.19
CA GLY A 996 38.43 -2.70 -0.40
C GLY A 996 38.37 -2.37 -1.90
N MET A 997 37.44 -2.96 -2.66
CA MET A 997 37.17 -2.62 -4.07
C MET A 997 36.25 -1.41 -4.22
N ILE A 998 35.33 -1.21 -3.27
CA ILE A 998 34.34 -0.12 -3.29
C ILE A 998 34.93 1.20 -2.80
N ARG A 999 35.69 1.21 -1.69
CA ARG A 999 36.20 2.43 -1.04
C ARG A 999 36.93 3.39 -2.00
N PRO A 1000 37.77 2.95 -2.96
CA PRO A 1000 38.43 3.86 -3.90
C PRO A 1000 37.50 4.55 -4.92
N LEU A 1001 36.22 4.19 -4.96
CA LEU A 1001 35.21 4.78 -5.85
C LEU A 1001 34.30 5.80 -5.13
N LEU A 1002 34.37 5.86 -3.80
CA LEU A 1002 33.54 6.72 -2.97
C LEU A 1002 34.30 7.98 -2.57
N SER A 1003 33.61 9.12 -2.50
CA SER A 1003 34.15 10.31 -1.85
C SER A 1003 34.44 10.06 -0.36
N GLU A 1004 35.43 10.74 0.22
CA GLU A 1004 35.69 10.65 1.68
C GLU A 1004 34.48 11.14 2.50
N HIS A 1005 33.64 12.03 1.94
CA HIS A 1005 32.32 12.37 2.47
C HIS A 1005 31.40 11.15 2.56
N THR A 1006 31.25 10.35 1.50
CA THR A 1006 30.48 9.10 1.54
C THR A 1006 31.10 8.08 2.49
N VAL A 1007 32.43 7.92 2.48
CA VAL A 1007 33.15 7.00 3.39
C VAL A 1007 32.90 7.36 4.86
N SER A 1008 32.90 8.65 5.21
CA SER A 1008 32.65 9.11 6.59
C SER A 1008 31.25 8.77 7.13
N LYS A 1009 30.29 8.50 6.23
CA LYS A 1009 28.89 8.19 6.54
C LYS A 1009 28.62 6.67 6.63
N ILE A 1010 29.61 5.82 6.32
CA ILE A 1010 29.49 4.35 6.31
C ILE A 1010 29.96 3.76 7.65
N SER A 1011 29.10 2.97 8.26
CA SER A 1011 29.38 2.14 9.44
C SER A 1011 29.19 0.67 9.11
N ILE A 1012 30.05 -0.22 9.64
CA ILE A 1012 30.11 -1.64 9.25
C ILE A 1012 30.16 -2.51 10.51
N TYR A 1013 29.25 -3.48 10.60
CA TYR A 1013 29.10 -4.37 11.75
C TYR A 1013 29.04 -5.83 11.31
N ASP A 1014 29.60 -6.70 12.15
CA ASP A 1014 29.61 -8.15 11.93
C ASP A 1014 28.25 -8.80 12.23
N SER A 1015 28.16 -10.12 12.14
CA SER A 1015 26.93 -10.89 12.40
C SER A 1015 26.50 -10.96 13.88
N LYS A 1016 27.03 -10.10 14.77
CA LYS A 1016 26.61 -10.04 16.17
C LYS A 1016 25.42 -9.10 16.32
N GLU A 1017 24.21 -9.67 16.44
CA GLU A 1017 22.95 -8.93 16.56
C GLU A 1017 22.98 -7.82 17.64
N ALA A 1018 23.59 -8.10 18.80
CA ALA A 1018 23.69 -7.15 19.91
C ALA A 1018 24.66 -5.96 19.70
N THR A 1019 25.51 -5.97 18.66
CA THR A 1019 26.36 -4.82 18.30
C THR A 1019 25.67 -3.93 17.28
N TRP A 1020 25.12 -4.51 16.20
CA TRP A 1020 24.50 -3.74 15.14
C TRP A 1020 23.11 -3.19 15.52
N LYS A 1021 22.31 -3.88 16.35
CA LYS A 1021 21.04 -3.30 16.85
C LYS A 1021 21.26 -1.98 17.58
N LYS A 1022 22.26 -1.90 18.44
CA LYS A 1022 22.63 -0.66 19.16
C LYS A 1022 23.06 0.47 18.22
N ALA A 1023 23.73 0.16 17.11
CA ALA A 1023 24.09 1.14 16.11
C ALA A 1023 22.84 1.68 15.36
N VAL A 1024 21.89 0.79 15.07
CA VAL A 1024 20.60 1.15 14.47
C VAL A 1024 19.74 1.97 15.44
N GLU A 1025 19.62 1.58 16.71
CA GLU A 1025 18.91 2.30 17.78
C GLU A 1025 19.43 3.75 17.98
N VAL A 1026 20.74 3.97 17.78
CA VAL A 1026 21.39 5.29 17.85
C VAL A 1026 21.03 6.20 16.67
N VAL A 1027 20.63 5.64 15.52
CA VAL A 1027 20.28 6.41 14.31
C VAL A 1027 18.77 6.50 14.10
N VAL A 1028 18.01 5.45 14.42
CA VAL A 1028 16.57 5.33 14.12
C VAL A 1028 15.78 4.97 15.38
N GLU A 1029 14.54 5.46 15.49
CA GLU A 1029 13.64 5.11 16.59
C GLU A 1029 12.97 3.73 16.34
N ALA A 1030 12.60 3.02 17.41
CA ALA A 1030 12.14 1.62 17.28
C ALA A 1030 10.83 1.50 16.47
N ASP A 1031 9.92 2.45 16.63
CA ASP A 1031 8.64 2.54 15.88
C ASP A 1031 8.83 2.93 14.42
N GLN A 1032 10.00 3.49 14.06
CA GLN A 1032 10.32 3.93 12.71
C GLN A 1032 10.95 2.83 11.85
N ILE A 1033 11.39 1.70 12.43
CA ILE A 1033 12.13 0.63 11.73
C ILE A 1033 11.58 -0.80 11.99
N PRO A 1034 11.58 -1.70 10.99
CA PRO A 1034 11.13 -3.09 11.15
C PRO A 1034 11.81 -3.91 12.25
N ALA A 1035 11.08 -4.92 12.74
CA ALA A 1035 11.57 -5.85 13.75
C ALA A 1035 12.81 -6.66 13.30
N ARG A 1036 12.93 -6.96 12.00
CA ARG A 1036 14.13 -7.58 11.38
C ARG A 1036 15.41 -6.79 11.68
N TYR A 1037 15.30 -5.47 11.85
CA TYR A 1037 16.41 -4.54 12.07
C TYR A 1037 16.45 -3.97 13.50
N GLY A 1038 15.70 -4.56 14.45
CA GLY A 1038 15.76 -4.24 15.88
C GLY A 1038 14.69 -3.28 16.39
N GLY A 1039 13.82 -2.76 15.53
CA GLY A 1039 12.68 -1.94 15.96
C GLY A 1039 11.45 -2.77 16.35
N ASN A 1040 10.30 -2.10 16.41
CA ASN A 1040 8.98 -2.71 16.67
C ASN A 1040 7.92 -2.30 15.63
N LYS A 1041 8.28 -1.50 14.61
CA LYS A 1041 7.41 -1.11 13.49
C LYS A 1041 6.71 -2.32 12.88
N ILE A 1042 5.47 -2.09 12.44
CA ILE A 1042 4.72 -3.09 11.68
C ILE A 1042 5.13 -2.97 10.21
N ASP A 1043 5.84 -3.99 9.71
CA ASP A 1043 5.94 -4.27 8.28
C ASP A 1043 4.52 -4.50 7.75
N TYR A 1044 3.99 -3.58 6.94
CA TYR A 1044 2.66 -3.75 6.36
C TYR A 1044 2.66 -4.86 5.29
N PHE A 1045 3.79 -5.08 4.60
CA PHE A 1045 4.05 -6.25 3.77
C PHE A 1045 5.56 -6.57 3.74
N PRO A 1046 5.96 -7.84 3.62
CA PRO A 1046 7.27 -8.19 3.08
C PRO A 1046 7.29 -7.86 1.58
N ILE A 1047 7.94 -6.76 1.23
CA ILE A 1047 8.10 -6.20 -0.13
C ILE A 1047 8.82 -7.19 -1.04
#